data_AF-A0A4S4H279-F1
#
_entry.id   AF-A0A4S4H279-F1
#
_cell.length_a   1.000
_cell.length_b   1.000
_cell.length_c   1.000
_cell.angle_alpha   90.00
_cell.angle_beta   90.00
_cell.angle_gamma   90.00
#
_symmetry.space_group_name_H-M   'P 1'
#
loop_
_entity.id
_entity.type
_entity.pdbx_description
1 polymer ?
#
loop_
_entity_poly.entity_id
_entity_poly.type
_entity_poly.pdbx_seq_one_letter_code
_entity_poly.pdbx_strand_id
1 'polypeptide(L)'
;MIVFFKKNANGIIAVETEKKLSVADTEKLTWLFSGATPLSSTSLKGKFIGPRREMITPWSTNAVEITQNMGLSGISRIEEFYRVPTGNETIKFDKMLQRVYDGLNSKIFNIDKQPDKIVHIGDISEYNKSEGLALSPEEEQYLHDLAQKLGRPLTDSEVFGFSQVNSEHCRHKIFNGSFVIDGQEKELSLFKLIKKTSQVNPNRLVSAYKDNVAFIEGPKVDQFYPVNPDRPDFFEIKPVDTVISLKAETHNFPTTVEPFNGAATGTGGEIRDRLGGGKASLPIAGTAVYMTSYPRMSAEHRWEAMMDPRTWLYQTPSDILIKASNGASDFGNKFGQPLICGSLLTFEHEENNKKYAYDKVIMLAGGVGFAAKKDAIKGTPEPGEKVVVMGGDNYRIGMGGGAVSSVETGQYAGAIELNAVQRANPEMQKRVSNVIRALAESDNNPIISIHDHGAGGHLNALSELVEATGGKINMAALPVGDKTLSAKEIVGNESQERMGMIISDSDIEYVQRIAQRERAPFYVVGETTNDNRFTFEQADGVKPIDLAMADMFGNSPKTILTDNTVNTTYSDITYKEADIDTYLSDVLSLEAVACKDWLTNKVDRSVTGKIARQQCQGEIQLPLSDCGVVSLDYTGRHGIATSIGHAPQVAMIDPAKGSVMAVAESLTNIVGAPLAEGLKSISLSANWMWPCKNPGEDAALYKAVEACSDFACSLGINIPTGKDSLSMTQKYGDDKVFAPGTVIISAAGETGNVRKTLSPVLRSKKSTLYYIDFSADNMKLGGSALAQTLNKLGSEAPTVTSPEYFAATFNTVQQLVDKKKILAAHDISAGGLITTLLEMTFANTNNGISFNTDGFAALGQTDLVKILFAENPALVIQVSQNHTEAVEKALADSGIRYCAIGTPCGERVIELNHQGTTRLIGIDYYRDVWFRSSYLMDAVQSGEKCASLRFANYKKQPIRYRFPANFNGKLASRGLDISRKQKTGIKAAIIREKGVNGDREMAFSLYLAGFDVKDVHMTDLMTGRETLDDINMIVFCGGFSNSDVLGSAKGWASGFRYNENAQKALERFYARPDTLSLGICNGCQLMMELNLVCPEHARKATMEHNVSHKFESQFLGLTIPQNNSVMLGSLAGSKLGIWVAHGEGRFNLPESMDSYNVVARYSYASYPGNPNGSRGAVAGLVSNDGRHLAMMPHLERAIFPWQCGFYPDTHASDEVTPWIDAFVNARKWIEEKTK
;
A
#
# COMPACT_ATOMS: atom_id res chain seq x y z
N MET A 1 -35.37 -5.11 17.26
CA MET A 1 -35.89 -6.42 16.76
C MET A 1 -34.89 -7.00 15.80
N ILE A 2 -34.88 -8.32 15.59
CA ILE A 2 -33.98 -8.97 14.62
C ILE A 2 -34.80 -9.72 13.57
N VAL A 3 -34.48 -9.47 12.30
CA VAL A 3 -35.07 -10.16 11.15
C VAL A 3 -33.96 -10.93 10.44
N PHE A 4 -34.18 -12.22 10.19
CA PHE A 4 -33.21 -13.07 9.50
C PHE A 4 -33.57 -13.19 8.02
N PHE A 5 -32.58 -13.07 7.14
CA PHE A 5 -32.70 -13.33 5.72
C PHE A 5 -31.82 -14.54 5.35
N LYS A 6 -32.36 -15.48 4.57
CA LYS A 6 -31.63 -16.64 4.07
C LYS A 6 -31.08 -16.34 2.67
N LYS A 7 -29.76 -16.27 2.55
CA LYS A 7 -29.05 -15.96 1.29
C LYS A 7 -28.86 -17.19 0.42
N ASN A 8 -28.43 -18.31 1.02
CA ASN A 8 -28.25 -19.60 0.35
C ASN A 8 -28.43 -20.75 1.35
N ALA A 9 -27.93 -21.95 1.05
CA ALA A 9 -28.05 -23.11 1.94
C ALA A 9 -27.46 -22.86 3.35
N ASN A 10 -26.38 -22.07 3.44
CA ASN A 10 -25.60 -21.91 4.66
C ASN A 10 -25.52 -20.46 5.17
N GLY A 11 -25.72 -19.45 4.32
CA GLY A 11 -25.58 -18.03 4.67
C GLY A 11 -26.89 -17.41 5.19
N ILE A 12 -26.79 -16.76 6.35
CA ILE A 12 -27.85 -16.01 7.02
C ILE A 12 -27.40 -14.56 7.21
N ILE A 13 -28.26 -13.61 6.87
CA ILE A 13 -28.07 -12.19 7.20
C ILE A 13 -29.00 -11.85 8.35
N ALA A 14 -28.47 -11.27 9.43
CA ALA A 14 -29.26 -10.79 10.55
C ALA A 14 -29.36 -9.25 10.49
N VAL A 15 -30.58 -8.73 10.46
CA VAL A 15 -30.87 -7.29 10.40
C VAL A 15 -31.47 -6.85 11.73
N GLU A 16 -30.78 -5.98 12.44
CA GLU A 16 -31.32 -5.29 13.61
C GLU A 16 -32.05 -4.02 13.20
N THR A 17 -33.31 -3.92 13.64
CA THR A 17 -34.19 -2.79 13.31
C THR A 17 -35.01 -2.34 14.51
N GLU A 18 -35.19 -1.03 14.65
CA GLU A 18 -36.01 -0.36 15.67
C GLU A 18 -37.51 -0.51 15.40
N LYS A 19 -37.89 -0.61 14.11
CA LYS A 19 -39.28 -0.71 13.66
C LYS A 19 -39.54 -1.97 12.86
N LYS A 20 -40.81 -2.36 12.76
CA LYS A 20 -41.22 -3.50 11.93
C LYS A 20 -41.02 -3.12 10.46
N LEU A 21 -40.32 -3.96 9.71
CA LEU A 21 -40.11 -3.74 8.27
C LEU A 21 -41.46 -3.82 7.55
N SER A 22 -41.75 -2.80 6.73
CA SER A 22 -42.90 -2.83 5.83
C SER A 22 -42.65 -3.83 4.67
N VAL A 23 -43.68 -4.11 3.88
CA VAL A 23 -43.53 -4.93 2.67
C VAL A 23 -42.53 -4.28 1.71
N ALA A 24 -42.63 -2.97 1.51
CA ALA A 24 -41.71 -2.20 0.67
C ALA A 24 -40.26 -2.23 1.21
N ASP A 25 -40.07 -2.12 2.53
CA ASP A 25 -38.73 -2.23 3.13
C ASP A 25 -38.14 -3.62 2.91
N THR A 26 -38.97 -4.65 3.05
CA THR A 26 -38.56 -6.05 2.85
C THR A 26 -38.17 -6.32 1.40
N GLU A 27 -38.92 -5.80 0.44
CA GLU A 27 -38.60 -5.91 -0.99
C GLU A 27 -37.27 -5.21 -1.34
N LYS A 28 -37.08 -4.00 -0.81
CA LYS A 28 -35.80 -3.25 -0.93
C LYS A 28 -34.63 -4.06 -0.37
N LEU A 29 -34.77 -4.63 0.82
CA LEU A 29 -33.73 -5.45 1.45
C LEU A 29 -33.49 -6.78 0.72
N THR A 30 -34.54 -7.44 0.21
CA THR A 30 -34.39 -8.64 -0.62
C THR A 30 -33.62 -8.34 -1.91
N TRP A 31 -33.88 -7.20 -2.57
CA TRP A 31 -33.07 -6.77 -3.72
C TRP A 31 -31.62 -6.50 -3.33
N LEU A 32 -31.40 -5.81 -2.21
CA LEU A 32 -30.08 -5.45 -1.70
C LEU A 32 -29.26 -6.70 -1.36
N PHE A 33 -29.89 -7.71 -0.76
CA PHE A 33 -29.27 -8.99 -0.38
C PHE A 33 -29.29 -10.03 -1.49
N SER A 34 -29.35 -9.58 -2.76
CA SER A 34 -29.25 -10.43 -3.94
C SER A 34 -30.24 -11.60 -3.95
N GLY A 35 -31.49 -11.32 -3.56
CA GLY A 35 -32.60 -12.28 -3.55
C GLY A 35 -32.76 -13.06 -2.25
N ALA A 36 -32.02 -12.72 -1.19
CA ALA A 36 -32.19 -13.37 0.11
C ALA A 36 -33.64 -13.23 0.62
N THR A 37 -34.20 -14.33 1.13
CA THR A 37 -35.61 -14.37 1.55
C THR A 37 -35.75 -14.13 3.06
N PRO A 38 -36.68 -13.27 3.49
CA PRO A 38 -36.92 -13.07 4.92
C PRO A 38 -37.49 -14.35 5.54
N LEU A 39 -37.03 -14.68 6.73
CA LEU A 39 -37.52 -15.81 7.51
C LEU A 39 -38.59 -15.33 8.49
N SER A 40 -39.70 -16.07 8.58
CA SER A 40 -40.73 -15.84 9.60
C SER A 40 -40.27 -16.22 11.00
N SER A 41 -39.24 -17.07 11.10
CA SER A 41 -38.71 -17.53 12.38
C SER A 41 -37.89 -16.43 13.07
N THR A 42 -38.13 -16.23 14.36
CA THR A 42 -37.38 -15.32 15.23
C THR A 42 -36.17 -15.99 15.89
N SER A 43 -35.98 -17.29 15.64
CA SER A 43 -34.78 -18.04 16.05
C SER A 43 -34.43 -19.15 15.05
N LEU A 44 -33.14 -19.46 14.94
CA LEU A 44 -32.60 -20.48 14.04
C LEU A 44 -31.79 -21.50 14.85
N LYS A 45 -32.13 -22.79 14.70
CA LYS A 45 -31.41 -23.90 15.33
C LYS A 45 -30.21 -24.34 14.48
N GLY A 46 -29.12 -24.73 15.14
CA GLY A 46 -27.89 -25.22 14.53
C GLY A 46 -26.66 -24.43 15.01
N LYS A 47 -25.46 -24.87 14.64
CA LYS A 47 -24.23 -24.12 14.90
C LYS A 47 -23.95 -23.15 13.76
N PHE A 48 -23.56 -21.93 14.10
CA PHE A 48 -23.22 -20.88 13.14
C PHE A 48 -21.90 -20.23 13.49
N ILE A 49 -21.16 -19.77 12.50
CA ILE A 49 -19.97 -18.94 12.65
C ILE A 49 -20.37 -17.52 12.27
N GLY A 50 -20.00 -16.54 13.09
CA GLY A 50 -20.25 -15.13 12.81
C GLY A 50 -19.32 -14.22 13.59
N PRO A 51 -19.37 -12.90 13.34
CA PRO A 51 -18.57 -11.93 14.07
C PRO A 51 -18.90 -11.97 15.56
N ARG A 52 -17.91 -11.61 16.40
CA ARG A 52 -18.15 -11.37 17.82
C ARG A 52 -19.25 -10.33 18.01
N ARG A 53 -20.21 -10.57 18.90
CA ARG A 53 -21.35 -9.66 19.11
C ARG A 53 -20.90 -8.28 19.56
N GLU A 54 -19.77 -8.21 20.26
CA GLU A 54 -19.13 -7.02 20.79
C GLU A 54 -18.45 -6.17 19.69
N MET A 55 -18.24 -6.72 18.48
CA MET A 55 -17.56 -6.04 17.38
C MET A 55 -18.54 -5.73 16.24
N ILE A 56 -18.61 -4.47 15.80
CA ILE A 56 -19.32 -4.09 14.57
C ILE A 56 -18.34 -4.17 13.41
N THR A 57 -18.62 -5.05 12.44
CA THR A 57 -17.71 -5.25 11.31
C THR A 57 -17.70 -4.02 10.38
N PRO A 58 -16.59 -3.74 9.67
CA PRO A 58 -16.58 -2.74 8.58
C PRO A 58 -17.64 -3.02 7.51
N TRP A 59 -17.91 -4.30 7.25
CA TRP A 59 -18.98 -4.74 6.36
C TRP A 59 -20.35 -4.26 6.86
N SER A 60 -20.64 -4.41 8.16
CA SER A 60 -21.88 -3.93 8.78
C SER A 60 -22.05 -2.42 8.64
N THR A 61 -21.01 -1.63 8.93
CA THR A 61 -21.03 -0.16 8.77
C THR A 61 -21.42 0.23 7.34
N ASN A 62 -20.76 -0.34 6.33
CA ASN A 62 -21.06 -0.07 4.93
C ASN A 62 -22.48 -0.55 4.53
N ALA A 63 -22.88 -1.74 4.99
CA ALA A 63 -24.20 -2.30 4.71
C ALA A 63 -25.33 -1.42 5.27
N VAL A 64 -25.20 -0.95 6.52
CA VAL A 64 -26.16 -0.04 7.15
C VAL A 64 -26.21 1.29 6.41
N GLU A 65 -25.07 1.89 6.06
CA GLU A 65 -25.04 3.14 5.27
C GLU A 65 -25.72 3.00 3.90
N ILE A 66 -25.58 1.85 3.21
CA ILE A 66 -26.31 1.61 1.96
C ILE A 66 -27.83 1.67 2.19
N THR A 67 -28.34 1.10 3.29
CA THR A 67 -29.78 1.15 3.58
C THR A 67 -30.26 2.59 3.80
N GLN A 68 -29.45 3.45 4.42
CA GLN A 68 -29.77 4.87 4.61
C GLN A 68 -29.88 5.59 3.26
N ASN A 69 -28.98 5.31 2.32
CA ASN A 69 -29.05 5.85 0.95
C ASN A 69 -30.31 5.40 0.19
N MET A 70 -30.85 4.22 0.53
CA MET A 70 -32.10 3.70 -0.04
C MET A 70 -33.37 4.29 0.60
N GLY A 71 -33.21 5.22 1.55
CA GLY A 71 -34.30 5.80 2.34
C GLY A 71 -34.87 4.85 3.41
N LEU A 72 -34.12 3.81 3.81
CA LEU A 72 -34.49 2.92 4.91
C LEU A 72 -33.95 3.48 6.22
N SER A 73 -34.83 3.79 7.16
CA SER A 73 -34.49 4.29 8.49
C SER A 73 -34.73 3.26 9.59
N GLY A 74 -34.00 3.39 10.70
CA GLY A 74 -34.16 2.54 11.89
C GLY A 74 -33.45 1.19 11.82
N ILE A 75 -32.57 0.96 10.83
CA ILE A 75 -31.66 -0.20 10.80
C ILE A 75 -30.36 0.20 11.49
N SER A 76 -30.00 -0.49 12.56
CA SER A 76 -28.82 -0.20 13.39
C SER A 76 -27.64 -1.12 13.10
N ARG A 77 -27.90 -2.35 12.64
CA ARG A 77 -26.85 -3.36 12.42
C ARG A 77 -27.25 -4.41 11.40
N ILE A 78 -26.33 -4.80 10.53
CA ILE A 78 -26.49 -5.92 9.59
C ILE A 78 -25.24 -6.78 9.68
N GLU A 79 -25.36 -8.09 9.90
CA GLU A 79 -24.20 -9.01 9.93
C GLU A 79 -24.49 -10.32 9.21
N GLU A 80 -23.44 -10.96 8.70
CA GLU A 80 -23.50 -12.29 8.10
C GLU A 80 -23.10 -13.41 9.08
N PHE A 81 -23.86 -14.51 9.02
CA PHE A 81 -23.63 -15.74 9.76
C PHE A 81 -23.63 -16.94 8.81
N TYR A 82 -22.74 -17.89 9.05
CA TYR A 82 -22.56 -19.07 8.21
C TYR A 82 -22.83 -20.34 9.01
N ARG A 83 -23.80 -21.14 8.57
CA ARG A 83 -24.14 -22.42 9.20
C ARG A 83 -22.98 -23.41 9.07
N VAL A 84 -22.61 -24.05 10.17
CA VAL A 84 -21.60 -25.12 10.17
C VAL A 84 -22.20 -26.37 9.52
N PRO A 85 -21.56 -26.95 8.48
CA PRO A 85 -22.04 -28.19 7.85
C PRO A 85 -22.10 -29.37 8.83
N THR A 86 -23.13 -30.20 8.72
CA THR A 86 -23.31 -31.42 9.53
C THR A 86 -22.22 -32.44 9.20
N GLY A 87 -21.59 -33.05 10.22
CA GLY A 87 -20.56 -34.09 10.04
C GLY A 87 -19.11 -33.62 10.03
N ASN A 88 -18.86 -32.33 10.30
CA ASN A 88 -17.50 -31.80 10.43
C ASN A 88 -17.05 -31.80 11.90
N GLU A 89 -16.07 -32.63 12.26
CA GLU A 89 -15.59 -32.77 13.65
C GLU A 89 -14.76 -31.56 14.12
N THR A 90 -14.15 -30.81 13.18
CA THR A 90 -13.34 -29.62 13.49
C THR A 90 -13.88 -28.36 12.79
N ILE A 91 -14.33 -27.38 13.59
CA ILE A 91 -14.83 -26.09 13.09
C ILE A 91 -13.63 -25.13 12.90
N LYS A 92 -13.28 -24.81 11.66
CA LYS A 92 -12.26 -23.79 11.34
C LYS A 92 -12.89 -22.40 11.26
N PHE A 93 -12.35 -21.44 12.00
CA PHE A 93 -12.74 -20.02 11.98
C PHE A 93 -11.61 -19.17 12.57
N ASP A 94 -11.63 -17.86 12.30
CA ASP A 94 -10.68 -16.94 12.93
C ASP A 94 -11.15 -16.62 14.36
N LYS A 95 -10.43 -17.14 15.36
CA LYS A 95 -10.80 -16.98 16.77
C LYS A 95 -10.69 -15.54 17.26
N MET A 96 -9.91 -14.69 16.60
CA MET A 96 -9.77 -13.29 16.98
C MET A 96 -11.00 -12.48 16.53
N LEU A 97 -11.57 -12.79 15.36
CA LEU A 97 -12.66 -12.01 14.76
C LEU A 97 -14.05 -12.65 14.94
N GLN A 98 -14.12 -13.97 15.05
CA GLN A 98 -15.36 -14.74 14.98
C GLN A 98 -15.58 -15.62 16.21
N ARG A 99 -16.83 -16.06 16.41
CA ARG A 99 -17.22 -17.06 17.40
C ARG A 99 -18.21 -18.06 16.81
N VAL A 100 -18.34 -19.21 17.47
CA VAL A 100 -19.36 -20.21 17.18
C VAL A 100 -20.59 -19.91 18.05
N TYR A 101 -21.76 -19.87 17.43
CA TYR A 101 -23.06 -19.62 18.04
C TYR A 101 -23.90 -20.89 18.01
N ASP A 102 -24.41 -21.31 19.18
CA ASP A 102 -25.41 -22.38 19.31
C ASP A 102 -26.82 -21.82 19.07
N GLY A 103 -27.12 -21.60 17.79
CA GLY A 103 -28.35 -20.99 17.30
C GLY A 103 -28.28 -19.46 17.25
N LEU A 104 -29.19 -18.87 16.47
CA LEU A 104 -29.35 -17.42 16.33
C LEU A 104 -30.75 -17.04 16.84
N ASN A 105 -30.89 -15.91 17.54
CA ASN A 105 -32.17 -15.45 18.08
C ASN A 105 -32.20 -13.91 18.20
N SER A 106 -33.30 -13.36 18.72
CA SER A 106 -33.51 -11.91 18.85
C SER A 106 -32.52 -11.19 19.78
N LYS A 107 -31.67 -11.91 20.51
CA LYS A 107 -30.66 -11.35 21.43
C LYS A 107 -29.22 -11.48 20.90
N ILE A 108 -29.02 -11.87 19.64
CA ILE A 108 -27.68 -12.17 19.11
C ILE A 108 -26.71 -10.98 19.17
N PHE A 109 -27.24 -9.75 19.11
CA PHE A 109 -26.47 -8.51 19.24
C PHE A 109 -26.59 -7.85 20.63
N ASN A 110 -27.31 -8.45 21.58
CA ASN A 110 -27.44 -7.87 22.91
C ASN A 110 -26.09 -7.93 23.63
N ILE A 111 -25.66 -6.77 24.13
CA ILE A 111 -24.49 -6.59 24.99
C ILE A 111 -25.02 -6.02 26.31
N ASP A 112 -24.87 -6.77 27.40
CA ASP A 112 -25.36 -6.35 28.72
C ASP A 112 -24.36 -5.42 29.46
N LYS A 113 -23.19 -5.14 28.85
CA LYS A 113 -22.17 -4.23 29.39
C LYS A 113 -22.69 -2.78 29.35
N GLN A 114 -22.64 -2.10 30.49
CA GLN A 114 -22.82 -0.65 30.57
C GLN A 114 -21.45 0.05 30.54
N PRO A 115 -21.38 1.32 30.11
CA PRO A 115 -20.18 2.14 30.27
C PRO A 115 -19.65 2.08 31.71
N ASP A 116 -18.37 1.76 31.86
CA ASP A 116 -17.71 1.80 33.16
C ASP A 116 -17.70 3.25 33.68
N LYS A 117 -17.95 3.44 34.98
CA LYS A 117 -17.91 4.78 35.60
C LYS A 117 -16.48 5.30 35.64
N ILE A 118 -16.32 6.62 35.60
CA ILE A 118 -15.02 7.27 35.83
C ILE A 118 -14.52 6.88 37.23
N VAL A 119 -13.29 6.37 37.29
CA VAL A 119 -12.63 5.98 38.54
C VAL A 119 -11.64 7.08 38.96
N HIS A 120 -11.67 7.45 40.24
CA HIS A 120 -10.66 8.30 40.85
C HIS A 120 -9.58 7.42 41.47
N ILE A 121 -8.34 7.55 40.98
CA ILE A 121 -7.24 6.65 41.31
C ILE A 121 -6.67 7.01 42.69
N GLY A 122 -6.83 6.12 43.66
CA GLY A 122 -6.26 6.26 45.00
C GLY A 122 -4.81 5.80 45.11
N ASP A 123 -4.44 4.75 44.35
CA ASP A 123 -3.09 4.19 44.28
C ASP A 123 -2.70 4.00 42.80
N ILE A 124 -1.68 4.74 42.34
CA ILE A 124 -1.23 4.73 40.95
C ILE A 124 -0.47 3.44 40.62
N SER A 125 0.32 2.91 41.56
CA SER A 125 1.08 1.67 41.35
C SER A 125 0.17 0.45 41.24
N GLU A 126 -0.92 0.39 42.01
CA GLU A 126 -1.94 -0.66 41.87
C GLU A 126 -2.66 -0.57 40.51
N TYR A 127 -3.03 0.64 40.10
CA TYR A 127 -3.70 0.88 38.81
C TYR A 127 -2.80 0.56 37.61
N ASN A 128 -1.54 0.97 37.64
CA ASN A 128 -0.55 0.66 36.60
C ASN A 128 -0.44 -0.86 36.37
N LYS A 129 -0.37 -1.64 37.45
CA LYS A 129 -0.26 -3.11 37.39
C LYS A 129 -1.53 -3.77 36.86
N SER A 130 -2.71 -3.31 37.28
CA SER A 130 -3.98 -3.94 36.91
C SER A 130 -4.38 -3.67 35.46
N GLU A 131 -4.09 -2.46 34.95
CA GLU A 131 -4.39 -2.07 33.56
C GLU A 131 -3.23 -2.36 32.59
N GLY A 132 -2.04 -2.68 33.10
CA GLY A 132 -0.87 -2.95 32.28
C GLY A 132 -0.35 -1.72 31.55
N LEU A 133 -0.31 -0.56 32.20
CA LEU A 133 0.06 0.72 31.57
C LEU A 133 1.56 0.86 31.29
N ALA A 134 2.37 -0.06 31.82
CA ALA A 134 3.82 -0.10 31.66
C ALA A 134 4.54 1.21 32.09
N LEU A 135 4.00 1.90 33.10
CA LEU A 135 4.64 3.09 33.68
C LEU A 135 5.89 2.69 34.49
N SER A 136 6.94 3.50 34.40
CA SER A 136 8.15 3.35 35.22
C SER A 136 7.93 3.85 36.65
N PRO A 137 8.78 3.47 37.63
CA PRO A 137 8.71 4.00 39.00
C PRO A 137 8.76 5.54 39.06
N GLU A 138 9.53 6.17 38.17
CA GLU A 138 9.63 7.63 38.08
C GLU A 138 8.35 8.27 37.52
N GLU A 139 7.68 7.59 36.57
CA GLU A 139 6.39 8.03 36.02
C GLU A 139 5.26 7.87 37.04
N GLU A 140 5.25 6.78 37.81
CA GLU A 140 4.34 6.61 38.94
C GLU A 140 4.54 7.74 39.96
N GLN A 141 5.79 8.05 40.33
CA GLN A 141 6.09 9.15 41.25
C GLN A 141 5.65 10.51 40.70
N TYR A 142 5.90 10.79 39.42
CA TYR A 142 5.44 12.02 38.77
C TYR A 142 3.91 12.18 38.87
N LEU A 143 3.16 11.11 38.62
CA LEU A 143 1.70 11.13 38.71
C LEU A 143 1.22 11.31 40.17
N HIS A 144 1.93 10.74 41.15
CA HIS A 144 1.64 10.97 42.57
C HIS A 144 1.83 12.44 42.95
N ASP A 145 2.93 13.05 42.52
CA ASP A 145 3.23 14.46 42.79
C ASP A 145 2.22 15.38 42.07
N LEU A 146 1.81 15.01 40.85
CA LEU A 146 0.78 15.73 40.10
C LEU A 146 -0.57 15.69 40.82
N ALA A 147 -1.00 14.54 41.33
CA ALA A 147 -2.24 14.42 42.11
C ALA A 147 -2.22 15.34 43.35
N GLN A 148 -1.08 15.39 44.04
CA GLN A 148 -0.88 16.29 45.18
C GLN A 148 -0.93 17.76 44.77
N LYS A 149 -0.25 18.13 43.68
CA LYS A 149 -0.25 19.49 43.11
C LYS A 149 -1.66 19.96 42.76
N LEU A 150 -2.47 19.08 42.16
CA LEU A 150 -3.84 19.40 41.76
C LEU A 150 -4.83 19.41 42.95
N GLY A 151 -4.44 18.90 44.12
CA GLY A 151 -5.29 18.82 45.30
C GLY A 151 -6.48 17.85 45.13
N ARG A 152 -6.40 16.92 44.16
CA ARG A 152 -7.43 15.92 43.88
C ARG A 152 -6.81 14.62 43.34
N PRO A 153 -7.47 13.47 43.51
CA PRO A 153 -7.11 12.26 42.77
C PRO A 153 -7.18 12.48 41.26
N LEU A 154 -6.28 11.81 40.52
CA LEU A 154 -6.36 11.72 39.06
C LEU A 154 -7.48 10.76 38.66
N THR A 155 -8.07 10.98 37.48
CA THR A 155 -9.03 10.03 36.91
C THR A 155 -8.31 8.88 36.21
N ASP A 156 -9.03 7.77 35.99
CA ASP A 156 -8.60 6.68 35.10
C ASP A 156 -8.21 7.17 33.71
N SER A 157 -8.95 8.12 33.16
CA SER A 157 -8.73 8.71 31.84
C SER A 157 -7.45 9.55 31.79
N GLU A 158 -7.13 10.27 32.86
CA GLU A 158 -5.89 11.05 32.99
C GLU A 158 -4.66 10.15 33.11
N VAL A 159 -4.72 9.12 33.98
CA VAL A 159 -3.60 8.18 34.16
C VAL A 159 -3.40 7.31 32.91
N PHE A 160 -4.47 6.82 32.31
CA PHE A 160 -4.41 6.10 31.04
C PHE A 160 -3.86 7.00 29.93
N GLY A 161 -4.36 8.22 29.79
CA GLY A 161 -3.89 9.17 28.77
C GLY A 161 -2.41 9.51 28.91
N PHE A 162 -1.94 9.73 30.14
CA PHE A 162 -0.53 9.94 30.41
C PHE A 162 0.32 8.75 29.95
N SER A 163 -0.12 7.51 30.21
CA SER A 163 0.62 6.31 29.80
C SER A 163 0.76 6.16 28.28
N GLN A 164 -0.26 6.55 27.52
CA GLN A 164 -0.22 6.43 26.06
C GLN A 164 0.68 7.50 25.44
N VAL A 165 0.51 8.76 25.85
CA VAL A 165 1.29 9.90 25.35
C VAL A 165 2.76 9.80 25.73
N ASN A 166 3.07 9.17 26.87
CA ASN A 166 4.43 8.99 27.35
C ASN A 166 4.98 7.56 27.16
N SER A 167 4.35 6.75 26.30
CA SER A 167 4.88 5.42 25.94
C SER A 167 6.18 5.51 25.14
N GLU A 168 6.95 4.41 25.07
CA GLU A 168 8.15 4.34 24.21
C GLU A 168 7.80 4.64 22.75
N HIS A 169 6.69 4.10 22.27
CA HIS A 169 6.20 4.30 20.91
C HIS A 169 5.91 5.77 20.55
N CYS A 170 5.47 6.59 21.51
CA CYS A 170 5.13 8.00 21.27
C CYS A 170 6.28 8.97 21.56
N ARG A 171 7.17 8.64 22.51
CA ARG A 171 8.27 9.54 22.93
C ARG A 171 9.65 9.15 22.42
N HIS A 172 9.79 7.95 21.86
CA HIS A 172 11.07 7.43 21.36
C HIS A 172 12.19 7.58 22.41
N LYS A 173 11.94 7.12 23.65
CA LYS A 173 12.81 7.43 24.79
C LYS A 173 14.20 6.83 24.61
N ILE A 174 14.30 5.64 23.99
CA ILE A 174 15.58 5.02 23.65
C ILE A 174 16.33 5.88 22.62
N PHE A 175 15.67 6.34 21.56
CA PHE A 175 16.32 7.17 20.53
C PHE A 175 16.76 8.56 21.05
N ASN A 176 16.06 9.08 22.07
CA ASN A 176 16.41 10.33 22.76
C ASN A 176 17.32 10.12 23.99
N GLY A 177 17.58 8.88 24.39
CA GLY A 177 18.33 8.51 25.59
C GLY A 177 19.84 8.76 25.51
N SER A 178 20.51 8.64 26.66
CA SER A 178 21.98 8.53 26.76
C SER A 178 22.39 7.06 26.68
N PHE A 179 23.50 6.77 26.00
CA PHE A 179 24.08 5.44 25.92
C PHE A 179 25.43 5.42 26.65
N VAL A 180 25.63 4.43 27.51
CA VAL A 180 26.93 4.11 28.13
C VAL A 180 27.34 2.73 27.63
N ILE A 181 28.30 2.69 26.70
CA ILE A 181 28.75 1.45 26.05
C ILE A 181 30.20 1.21 26.46
N ASP A 182 30.50 0.01 26.97
CA ASP A 182 31.85 -0.36 27.46
C ASP A 182 32.39 0.62 28.52
N GLY A 183 31.48 1.12 29.36
CA GLY A 183 31.78 2.10 30.42
C GLY A 183 32.00 3.54 29.93
N GLN A 184 31.82 3.83 28.64
CA GLN A 184 31.97 5.16 28.05
C GLN A 184 30.61 5.75 27.66
N GLU A 185 30.30 6.96 28.16
CA GLU A 185 29.14 7.71 27.71
C GLU A 185 29.34 8.19 26.27
N LYS A 186 28.36 7.91 25.42
CA LYS A 186 28.33 8.35 24.03
C LYS A 186 27.83 9.80 23.93
N GLU A 187 28.50 10.61 23.12
CA GLU A 187 28.22 12.06 23.03
C GLU A 187 26.84 12.38 22.44
N LEU A 188 26.41 11.61 21.44
CA LEU A 188 25.16 11.82 20.70
C LEU A 188 24.17 10.70 20.99
N SER A 189 22.89 11.06 21.12
CA SER A 189 21.79 10.09 21.09
C SER A 189 21.57 9.58 19.65
N LEU A 190 20.86 8.46 19.50
CA LEU A 190 20.52 7.91 18.19
C LEU A 190 19.79 8.93 17.31
N PHE A 191 18.83 9.67 17.87
CA PHE A 191 18.11 10.68 17.12
C PHE A 191 18.98 11.87 16.70
N LYS A 192 19.97 12.25 17.53
CA LYS A 192 20.95 13.28 17.17
C LYS A 192 21.87 12.81 16.03
N LEU A 193 22.26 11.54 16.01
CA LEU A 193 22.99 10.94 14.88
C LEU A 193 22.16 11.02 13.59
N ILE A 194 20.87 10.67 13.63
CA ILE A 194 20.01 10.82 12.44
C ILE A 194 19.86 12.29 12.02
N LYS A 195 19.63 13.21 12.95
CA LYS A 195 19.52 14.66 12.67
C LYS A 195 20.81 15.26 12.09
N LYS A 196 21.98 14.73 12.46
CA LYS A 196 23.28 15.13 11.89
C LYS A 196 23.26 15.04 10.36
N THR A 197 22.64 14.00 9.79
CA THR A 197 22.58 13.80 8.33
C THR A 197 21.92 14.98 7.60
N SER A 198 20.78 15.46 8.10
CA SER A 198 20.05 16.61 7.53
C SER A 198 20.72 17.95 7.84
N GLN A 199 21.49 18.05 8.94
CA GLN A 199 22.27 19.25 9.27
C GLN A 199 23.50 19.39 8.36
N VAL A 200 24.19 18.29 8.09
CA VAL A 200 25.39 18.25 7.25
C VAL A 200 25.02 18.38 5.77
N ASN A 201 24.00 17.63 5.32
CA ASN A 201 23.57 17.60 3.92
C ASN A 201 22.08 17.96 3.78
N PRO A 202 21.69 19.23 4.01
CA PRO A 202 20.29 19.63 3.92
C PRO A 202 19.72 19.48 2.51
N ASN A 203 20.55 19.55 1.46
CA ASN A 203 20.15 19.45 0.05
C ASN A 203 18.90 20.30 -0.23
N ARG A 204 17.80 19.66 -0.64
CA ARG A 204 16.50 20.31 -0.95
C ARG A 204 15.45 20.12 0.15
N LEU A 205 15.85 19.85 1.39
CA LEU A 205 14.91 19.69 2.51
C LEU A 205 14.13 20.98 2.78
N VAL A 206 12.81 20.82 2.93
CA VAL A 206 11.86 21.88 3.29
C VAL A 206 11.41 21.72 4.75
N SER A 207 11.10 20.49 5.17
CA SER A 207 10.71 20.17 6.55
C SER A 207 11.19 18.77 6.93
N ALA A 208 11.68 18.61 8.16
CA ALA A 208 12.10 17.34 8.74
C ALA A 208 11.95 17.39 10.27
N TYR A 209 11.59 16.25 10.87
CA TYR A 209 11.52 16.04 12.33
C TYR A 209 10.55 16.94 13.12
N LYS A 210 9.60 17.60 12.45
CA LYS A 210 8.64 18.53 13.06
C LYS A 210 7.19 18.26 12.63
N ASP A 211 6.99 17.18 11.87
CA ASP A 211 5.72 16.85 11.25
C ASP A 211 5.67 15.34 10.97
N ASN A 212 4.49 14.83 10.59
CA ASN A 212 4.24 13.42 10.34
C ASN A 212 5.02 12.88 9.14
N VAL A 213 5.46 13.77 8.24
CA VAL A 213 6.27 13.47 7.06
C VAL A 213 7.43 14.44 6.92
N ALA A 214 8.47 14.01 6.21
CA ALA A 214 9.48 14.92 5.70
C ALA A 214 9.08 15.46 4.33
N PHE A 215 9.43 16.71 4.05
CA PHE A 215 9.26 17.33 2.74
C PHE A 215 10.61 17.71 2.14
N ILE A 216 10.79 17.36 0.87
CA ILE A 216 11.83 17.90 0.00
C ILE A 216 11.18 18.76 -1.08
N GLU A 217 11.92 19.74 -1.60
CA GLU A 217 11.46 20.56 -2.70
C GLU A 217 11.17 19.70 -3.93
N GLY A 218 10.01 19.90 -4.54
CA GLY A 218 9.60 19.24 -5.76
C GLY A 218 9.62 20.20 -6.95
N PRO A 219 9.30 19.69 -8.14
CA PRO A 219 9.22 20.50 -9.35
C PRO A 219 7.89 21.27 -9.42
N LYS A 220 7.79 22.14 -10.42
CA LYS A 220 6.52 22.72 -10.84
C LYS A 220 5.79 21.76 -11.78
N VAL A 221 4.51 21.50 -11.51
CA VAL A 221 3.71 20.50 -12.25
C VAL A 221 2.32 21.03 -12.60
N ASP A 222 1.64 20.32 -13.49
CA ASP A 222 0.26 20.63 -13.87
C ASP A 222 -0.74 19.91 -12.94
N GLN A 223 -1.46 20.69 -12.12
CA GLN A 223 -2.56 20.21 -11.29
C GLN A 223 -3.85 20.19 -12.11
N PHE A 224 -4.53 19.04 -12.17
CA PHE A 224 -5.79 18.85 -12.90
C PHE A 224 -6.96 18.65 -11.94
N TYR A 225 -7.80 19.67 -11.78
CA TYR A 225 -8.74 19.78 -10.65
C TYR A 225 -10.06 20.52 -10.96
N PRO A 226 -11.22 20.12 -10.40
CA PRO A 226 -12.47 20.87 -10.57
C PRO A 226 -12.38 22.27 -9.97
N VAL A 227 -12.87 23.29 -10.67
CA VAL A 227 -12.78 24.69 -10.22
C VAL A 227 -13.41 24.89 -8.83
N ASN A 228 -14.55 24.25 -8.57
CA ASN A 228 -15.22 24.29 -7.27
C ASN A 228 -15.53 22.88 -6.79
N PRO A 229 -14.93 22.40 -5.69
CA PRO A 229 -15.17 21.04 -5.19
C PRO A 229 -16.45 20.86 -4.38
N ASP A 230 -17.08 21.94 -3.91
CA ASP A 230 -18.28 21.90 -3.08
C ASP A 230 -19.58 21.67 -3.89
N ARG A 231 -19.47 21.66 -5.23
CA ARG A 231 -20.58 21.50 -6.18
C ARG A 231 -20.10 20.87 -7.50
N PRO A 232 -21.01 20.49 -8.41
CA PRO A 232 -20.64 20.07 -9.76
C PRO A 232 -19.93 21.18 -10.53
N ASP A 233 -18.71 20.94 -10.97
CA ASP A 233 -17.97 21.91 -11.79
C ASP A 233 -16.93 21.24 -12.71
N PHE A 234 -16.42 22.02 -13.65
CA PHE A 234 -15.48 21.55 -14.67
C PHE A 234 -14.05 21.45 -14.14
N PHE A 235 -13.30 20.47 -14.65
CA PHE A 235 -11.87 20.35 -14.41
C PHE A 235 -11.07 21.37 -15.22
N GLU A 236 -10.04 21.95 -14.61
CA GLU A 236 -9.07 22.84 -15.24
C GLU A 236 -7.64 22.43 -14.88
N ILE A 237 -6.67 22.92 -15.67
CA ILE A 237 -5.24 22.74 -15.40
C ILE A 237 -4.66 24.04 -14.85
N LYS A 238 -4.02 23.96 -13.69
CA LYS A 238 -3.25 25.06 -13.08
C LYS A 238 -1.84 24.61 -12.76
N PRO A 239 -0.82 25.45 -13.00
CA PRO A 239 0.54 25.14 -12.58
C PRO A 239 0.68 25.31 -11.06
N VAL A 240 1.35 24.37 -10.40
CA VAL A 240 1.59 24.41 -8.94
C VAL A 240 3.05 24.07 -8.62
N ASP A 241 3.66 24.82 -7.71
CA ASP A 241 4.96 24.48 -7.14
C ASP A 241 4.75 23.43 -6.05
N THR A 242 5.52 22.33 -6.10
CA THR A 242 5.29 21.17 -5.22
C THR A 242 6.43 20.93 -4.23
N VAL A 243 6.13 20.13 -3.20
CA VAL A 243 7.08 19.41 -2.38
C VAL A 243 6.76 17.92 -2.45
N ILE A 244 7.78 17.07 -2.30
CA ILE A 244 7.65 15.61 -2.29
C ILE A 244 7.72 15.13 -0.84
N SER A 245 6.85 14.19 -0.47
CA SER A 245 6.84 13.56 0.85
C SER A 245 7.27 12.09 0.79
N LEU A 246 7.99 11.67 1.83
CA LEU A 246 8.40 10.30 2.10
C LEU A 246 8.01 9.96 3.54
N LYS A 247 7.40 8.79 3.75
CA LYS A 247 7.10 8.24 5.06
C LYS A 247 7.07 6.72 5.00
N ALA A 248 7.44 6.09 6.11
CA ALA A 248 7.27 4.68 6.38
C ALA A 248 6.96 4.48 7.87
N GLU A 249 6.19 3.44 8.14
CA GLU A 249 5.60 3.07 9.42
C GLU A 249 5.70 1.55 9.59
N THR A 250 5.73 1.05 10.82
CA THR A 250 5.69 -0.39 11.09
C THR A 250 4.51 -0.76 11.97
N HIS A 251 3.95 -1.95 11.74
CA HIS A 251 2.78 -2.46 12.43
C HIS A 251 2.96 -3.90 12.93
N ASN A 252 4.11 -4.13 13.58
CA ASN A 252 4.68 -5.43 13.90
C ASN A 252 3.80 -6.30 14.83
N PHE A 253 3.57 -5.83 16.07
CA PHE A 253 2.84 -6.61 17.08
C PHE A 253 1.39 -6.94 16.67
N PRO A 254 0.57 -5.98 16.20
CA PRO A 254 -0.79 -6.32 15.79
C PRO A 254 -0.83 -7.29 14.61
N THR A 255 0.16 -7.22 13.71
CA THR A 255 0.28 -8.16 12.59
C THR A 255 0.66 -9.58 13.07
N THR A 256 1.47 -9.72 14.12
CA THR A 256 1.75 -11.01 14.75
C THR A 256 0.49 -11.65 15.35
N VAL A 257 -0.42 -10.85 15.92
CA VAL A 257 -1.65 -11.35 16.58
C VAL A 257 -2.78 -11.62 15.57
N GLU A 258 -3.14 -10.63 14.76
CA GLU A 258 -4.16 -10.73 13.72
C GLU A 258 -3.64 -10.03 12.44
N PRO A 259 -3.06 -10.80 11.48
CA PRO A 259 -2.27 -10.21 10.43
C PRO A 259 -3.05 -9.38 9.41
N PHE A 260 -4.32 -9.69 9.14
CA PHE A 260 -5.08 -8.99 8.10
C PHE A 260 -5.35 -7.54 8.51
N ASN A 261 -6.02 -7.31 9.65
CA ASN A 261 -6.29 -5.95 10.09
C ASN A 261 -5.02 -5.27 10.61
N GLY A 262 -4.05 -6.01 11.18
CA GLY A 262 -2.75 -5.45 11.54
C GLY A 262 -2.05 -4.77 10.35
N ALA A 263 -1.94 -5.47 9.22
CA ALA A 263 -1.32 -4.92 8.01
C ALA A 263 -2.19 -3.85 7.30
N ALA A 264 -3.52 -4.05 7.27
CA ALA A 264 -4.44 -3.09 6.68
C ALA A 264 -4.40 -1.74 7.42
N THR A 265 -4.40 -1.77 8.75
CA THR A 265 -4.32 -0.55 9.58
C THR A 265 -2.93 0.07 9.60
N GLY A 266 -1.86 -0.72 9.47
CA GLY A 266 -0.53 -0.19 9.18
C GLY A 266 -0.49 0.63 7.89
N THR A 267 -1.09 0.11 6.81
CA THR A 267 -1.25 0.85 5.54
C THR A 267 -2.15 2.08 5.70
N GLY A 268 -3.26 1.93 6.42
CA GLY A 268 -4.18 3.03 6.70
C GLY A 268 -3.55 4.17 7.51
N GLY A 269 -2.84 3.85 8.59
CA GLY A 269 -2.14 4.82 9.44
C GLY A 269 -1.09 5.60 8.65
N GLU A 270 -0.29 4.90 7.86
CA GLU A 270 0.74 5.54 7.03
C GLU A 270 0.16 6.46 5.95
N ILE A 271 -0.98 6.09 5.35
CA ILE A 271 -1.73 6.99 4.47
C ILE A 271 -2.22 8.24 5.22
N ARG A 272 -2.70 8.11 6.46
CA ARG A 272 -3.17 9.26 7.26
C ARG A 272 -2.03 10.18 7.67
N ASP A 273 -0.88 9.64 8.03
CA ASP A 273 0.33 10.42 8.28
C ASP A 273 0.68 11.31 7.09
N ARG A 274 0.63 10.75 5.87
CA ARG A 274 0.86 11.57 4.67
C ARG A 274 -0.20 12.63 4.48
N LEU A 275 -1.46 12.34 4.79
CA LEU A 275 -2.55 13.33 4.72
C LEU A 275 -2.38 14.45 5.77
N GLY A 276 -1.84 14.10 6.95
CA GLY A 276 -1.54 15.02 8.06
C GLY A 276 -0.23 15.81 7.92
N GLY A 277 0.55 15.59 6.86
CA GLY A 277 1.78 16.33 6.60
C GLY A 277 1.52 17.76 6.10
N GLY A 278 2.13 18.75 6.75
CA GLY A 278 1.87 20.16 6.49
C GLY A 278 0.42 20.52 6.80
N LYS A 279 -0.19 21.39 6.00
CA LYS A 279 -1.63 21.64 6.02
C LYS A 279 -2.42 20.57 5.27
N ALA A 280 -1.82 19.94 4.27
CA ALA A 280 -2.32 18.75 3.59
C ALA A 280 -1.27 18.22 2.59
N SER A 281 -1.03 16.91 2.60
CA SER A 281 -0.20 16.22 1.62
C SER A 281 -0.97 15.04 1.03
N LEU A 282 -0.76 14.73 -0.25
CA LEU A 282 -1.50 13.71 -0.97
C LEU A 282 -0.64 12.47 -1.22
N PRO A 283 -1.07 11.27 -0.78
CA PRO A 283 -0.39 10.02 -1.12
C PRO A 283 -0.53 9.73 -2.62
N ILE A 284 0.54 9.25 -3.26
CA ILE A 284 0.49 8.79 -4.66
C ILE A 284 0.65 7.27 -4.74
N ALA A 285 1.69 6.70 -4.12
CA ALA A 285 1.96 5.26 -4.18
C ALA A 285 2.58 4.75 -2.88
N GLY A 286 2.25 3.52 -2.56
CA GLY A 286 2.70 2.81 -1.36
C GLY A 286 3.82 1.81 -1.63
N THR A 287 4.45 1.39 -0.54
CA THR A 287 5.41 0.29 -0.47
C THR A 287 5.10 -0.61 0.72
N ALA A 288 5.55 -1.86 0.68
CA ALA A 288 5.37 -2.80 1.80
C ALA A 288 6.56 -3.73 1.99
N VAL A 289 6.92 -4.00 3.25
CA VAL A 289 7.94 -5.01 3.60
C VAL A 289 7.37 -6.02 4.57
N TYR A 290 7.63 -7.31 4.31
CA TYR A 290 7.21 -8.42 5.16
C TYR A 290 8.44 -9.21 5.60
N MET A 291 8.66 -9.35 6.90
CA MET A 291 9.68 -10.26 7.44
C MET A 291 9.10 -11.21 8.47
N THR A 292 9.32 -12.51 8.28
CA THR A 292 8.76 -13.57 9.14
C THR A 292 9.69 -14.78 9.24
N SER A 293 9.36 -15.70 10.13
CA SER A 293 9.92 -17.06 10.19
C SER A 293 9.56 -17.90 8.95
N TYR A 294 10.17 -19.08 8.77
CA TYR A 294 10.01 -19.88 7.55
C TYR A 294 8.58 -20.45 7.39
N PRO A 295 7.93 -20.29 6.22
CA PRO A 295 6.55 -20.72 5.99
C PRO A 295 6.38 -22.24 5.86
N ARG A 296 7.45 -23.00 5.58
CA ARG A 296 7.44 -24.48 5.57
C ARG A 296 6.44 -25.07 4.58
N MET A 297 6.47 -24.55 3.34
CA MET A 297 5.51 -24.88 2.28
C MET A 297 5.90 -26.13 1.47
N SER A 298 7.16 -26.56 1.51
CA SER A 298 7.66 -27.72 0.76
C SER A 298 8.77 -28.44 1.51
N ALA A 299 8.79 -29.78 1.44
CA ALA A 299 9.91 -30.58 1.97
C ALA A 299 11.20 -30.41 1.14
N GLU A 300 11.11 -29.84 -0.06
CA GLU A 300 12.27 -29.51 -0.90
C GLU A 300 13.08 -28.34 -0.34
N HIS A 301 12.47 -27.50 0.52
CA HIS A 301 13.12 -26.36 1.16
C HIS A 301 13.93 -26.81 2.38
N ARG A 302 15.06 -27.48 2.12
CA ARG A 302 15.83 -28.21 3.15
C ARG A 302 16.33 -27.32 4.29
N TRP A 303 16.59 -26.04 4.03
CA TRP A 303 17.04 -25.08 5.05
C TRP A 303 15.96 -24.82 6.12
N GLU A 304 14.67 -24.94 5.77
CA GLU A 304 13.56 -24.74 6.73
C GLU A 304 13.49 -25.84 7.80
N ALA A 305 14.18 -26.96 7.59
CA ALA A 305 14.29 -28.08 8.53
C ALA A 305 15.50 -27.98 9.46
N MET A 306 16.34 -26.95 9.32
CA MET A 306 17.57 -26.77 10.10
C MET A 306 17.33 -26.09 11.46
N MET A 307 16.13 -25.57 11.69
CA MET A 307 15.62 -25.16 13.01
C MET A 307 14.22 -25.76 13.21
N ASP A 308 14.01 -26.41 14.35
CA ASP A 308 12.72 -27.06 14.65
C ASP A 308 11.58 -26.02 14.71
N PRO A 309 10.42 -26.30 14.08
CA PRO A 309 9.26 -25.45 14.24
C PRO A 309 8.79 -25.50 15.70
N ARG A 310 8.32 -24.37 16.19
CA ARG A 310 7.73 -24.22 17.52
C ARG A 310 6.21 -24.16 17.45
N THR A 311 5.56 -24.34 18.60
CA THR A 311 4.13 -24.11 18.73
C THR A 311 3.84 -22.61 18.63
N TRP A 312 3.38 -22.16 17.47
CA TRP A 312 3.05 -20.76 17.23
C TRP A 312 1.95 -20.27 18.17
N LEU A 313 2.14 -19.07 18.75
CA LEU A 313 1.18 -18.50 19.71
C LEU A 313 -0.15 -18.11 19.07
N TYR A 314 -0.11 -17.56 17.84
CA TYR A 314 -1.30 -17.01 17.18
C TYR A 314 -1.54 -17.60 15.79
N GLN A 315 -0.60 -17.42 14.86
CA GLN A 315 -0.73 -17.82 13.46
C GLN A 315 0.59 -18.43 12.97
N THR A 316 0.52 -19.28 11.96
CA THR A 316 1.72 -19.80 11.29
C THR A 316 2.37 -18.72 10.41
N PRO A 317 3.67 -18.80 10.07
CA PRO A 317 4.29 -17.81 9.19
C PRO A 317 3.65 -17.70 7.80
N SER A 318 3.14 -18.81 7.26
CA SER A 318 2.39 -18.80 5.99
C SER A 318 1.05 -18.07 6.14
N ASP A 319 0.32 -18.29 7.24
CA ASP A 319 -0.90 -17.53 7.55
C ASP A 319 -0.60 -16.04 7.69
N ILE A 320 0.50 -15.67 8.37
CA ILE A 320 0.90 -14.26 8.55
C ILE A 320 1.18 -13.61 7.19
N LEU A 321 2.03 -14.22 6.36
CA LEU A 321 2.37 -13.71 5.03
C LEU A 321 1.13 -13.52 4.15
N ILE A 322 0.23 -14.50 4.13
CA ILE A 322 -0.99 -14.46 3.32
C ILE A 322 -1.95 -13.40 3.83
N LYS A 323 -2.27 -13.40 5.13
CA LYS A 323 -3.24 -12.48 5.72
C LYS A 323 -2.72 -11.04 5.73
N ALA A 324 -1.45 -10.82 6.08
CA ALA A 324 -0.85 -9.47 6.08
C ALA A 324 -0.79 -8.87 4.68
N SER A 325 -0.32 -9.62 3.69
CA SER A 325 -0.29 -9.12 2.31
C SER A 325 -1.68 -8.88 1.73
N ASN A 326 -2.68 -9.70 2.11
CA ASN A 326 -4.08 -9.44 1.77
C ASN A 326 -4.61 -8.18 2.46
N GLY A 327 -4.30 -7.94 3.73
CA GLY A 327 -4.71 -6.74 4.46
C GLY A 327 -4.16 -5.45 3.87
N ALA A 328 -2.85 -5.40 3.63
CA ALA A 328 -2.20 -4.24 3.03
C ALA A 328 -2.73 -3.94 1.62
N SER A 329 -2.86 -4.98 0.78
CA SER A 329 -3.39 -4.83 -0.58
C SER A 329 -4.88 -4.47 -0.59
N ASP A 330 -5.71 -5.05 0.29
CA ASP A 330 -7.14 -4.71 0.39
C ASP A 330 -7.33 -3.22 0.74
N PHE A 331 -6.55 -2.72 1.71
CA PHE A 331 -6.59 -1.31 2.07
C PHE A 331 -6.17 -0.41 0.91
N GLY A 332 -5.01 -0.67 0.30
CA GLY A 332 -4.50 0.09 -0.84
C GLY A 332 -5.45 0.08 -2.03
N ASN A 333 -5.98 -1.09 -2.41
CA ASN A 333 -6.90 -1.26 -3.52
C ASN A 333 -8.19 -0.45 -3.33
N LYS A 334 -8.84 -0.59 -2.16
CA LYS A 334 -10.11 0.10 -1.85
C LYS A 334 -9.93 1.60 -1.69
N PHE A 335 -8.85 2.03 -1.06
CA PHE A 335 -8.50 3.45 -0.96
C PHE A 335 -8.15 4.06 -2.33
N GLY A 336 -7.46 3.30 -3.17
CA GLY A 336 -6.91 3.77 -4.45
C GLY A 336 -5.46 4.25 -4.37
N GLN A 337 -4.65 3.64 -3.50
CA GLN A 337 -3.20 3.80 -3.49
C GLN A 337 -2.57 2.53 -4.06
N PRO A 338 -1.85 2.60 -5.20
CA PRO A 338 -1.15 1.45 -5.74
C PRO A 338 0.09 1.14 -4.90
N LEU A 339 0.41 -0.14 -4.70
CA LEU A 339 1.69 -0.56 -4.12
C LEU A 339 2.65 -0.97 -5.24
N ILE A 340 3.73 -0.21 -5.41
CA ILE A 340 4.62 -0.31 -6.59
C ILE A 340 6.02 -0.84 -6.30
N CYS A 341 6.39 -0.96 -5.02
CA CYS A 341 7.68 -1.45 -4.56
C CYS A 341 7.49 -2.17 -3.21
N GLY A 342 8.39 -3.09 -2.86
CA GLY A 342 8.30 -3.84 -1.62
C GLY A 342 9.41 -4.87 -1.47
N SER A 343 9.46 -5.52 -0.30
CA SER A 343 10.44 -6.56 0.01
C SER A 343 9.82 -7.68 0.85
N LEU A 344 10.40 -8.88 0.77
CA LEU A 344 10.02 -10.05 1.56
C LEU A 344 11.31 -10.74 2.04
N LEU A 345 11.40 -11.03 3.33
CA LEU A 345 12.47 -11.84 3.90
C LEU A 345 11.88 -12.91 4.82
N THR A 346 12.30 -14.15 4.64
CA THR A 346 12.09 -15.22 5.62
C THR A 346 13.43 -15.55 6.24
N PHE A 347 13.49 -15.70 7.56
CA PHE A 347 14.75 -16.00 8.22
C PHE A 347 14.56 -16.72 9.55
N GLU A 348 15.33 -17.79 9.73
CA GLU A 348 15.57 -18.47 10.99
C GLU A 348 17.03 -18.92 11.04
N HIS A 349 17.69 -18.79 12.19
CA HIS A 349 19.05 -19.27 12.43
C HIS A 349 19.25 -19.63 13.90
N GLU A 350 19.94 -20.73 14.15
CA GLU A 350 20.33 -21.16 15.51
C GLU A 350 21.83 -21.43 15.57
N GLU A 351 22.54 -20.63 16.37
CA GLU A 351 23.97 -20.78 16.63
C GLU A 351 24.33 -20.10 17.96
N ASN A 352 25.41 -20.51 18.61
CA ASN A 352 25.88 -19.95 19.87
C ASN A 352 24.80 -19.95 20.99
N ASN A 353 23.96 -20.99 21.03
CA ASN A 353 22.82 -21.14 21.96
C ASN A 353 21.79 -20.00 21.90
N LYS A 354 21.67 -19.32 20.75
CA LYS A 354 20.64 -18.32 20.49
C LYS A 354 19.82 -18.70 19.27
N LYS A 355 18.51 -18.46 19.36
CA LYS A 355 17.56 -18.62 18.26
C LYS A 355 17.20 -17.25 17.72
N TYR A 356 17.44 -17.05 16.42
CA TYR A 356 17.12 -15.83 15.71
C TYR A 356 16.00 -16.09 14.71
N ALA A 357 14.91 -15.35 14.77
CA ALA A 357 13.82 -15.46 13.81
C ALA A 357 12.82 -14.30 13.82
N TYR A 358 12.15 -14.16 12.68
CA TYR A 358 10.90 -13.47 12.37
C TYR A 358 9.63 -13.80 13.17
N ASP A 359 9.65 -14.08 14.48
CA ASP A 359 8.41 -14.49 15.19
C ASP A 359 7.49 -13.32 15.56
N LYS A 360 8.08 -12.28 16.15
CA LYS A 360 7.49 -10.94 16.12
C LYS A 360 7.83 -10.38 14.75
N VAL A 361 6.83 -10.36 13.87
CA VAL A 361 7.04 -10.10 12.45
C VAL A 361 7.36 -8.64 12.19
N ILE A 362 8.01 -8.36 11.06
CA ILE A 362 8.07 -6.99 10.54
C ILE A 362 7.01 -6.85 9.47
N MET A 363 6.09 -5.91 9.69
CA MET A 363 5.17 -5.42 8.68
C MET A 363 5.40 -3.92 8.56
N LEU A 364 6.03 -3.51 7.47
CA LEU A 364 6.24 -2.09 7.15
C LEU A 364 5.27 -1.69 6.04
N ALA A 365 4.59 -0.57 6.26
CA ALA A 365 3.91 0.17 5.20
C ALA A 365 4.66 1.48 4.99
N GLY A 366 4.84 1.90 3.74
CA GLY A 366 5.48 3.18 3.43
C GLY A 366 5.01 3.73 2.10
N GLY A 367 5.64 4.80 1.66
CA GLY A 367 5.54 5.27 0.27
C GLY A 367 5.72 6.77 0.12
N VAL A 368 5.31 7.25 -1.05
CA VAL A 368 5.61 8.61 -1.51
C VAL A 368 4.35 9.39 -1.86
N GLY A 369 4.44 10.70 -1.65
CA GLY A 369 3.36 11.65 -1.92
C GLY A 369 3.90 13.02 -2.31
N PHE A 370 3.00 13.99 -2.39
CA PHE A 370 3.35 15.38 -2.69
C PHE A 370 2.36 16.35 -2.03
N ALA A 371 2.78 17.59 -1.85
CA ALA A 371 1.90 18.70 -1.48
C ALA A 371 2.18 19.91 -2.35
N ALA A 372 1.23 20.85 -2.36
CA ALA A 372 1.52 22.20 -2.81
C ALA A 372 2.55 22.83 -1.86
N LYS A 373 3.59 23.48 -2.39
CA LYS A 373 4.68 24.06 -1.59
C LYS A 373 4.18 25.07 -0.54
N LYS A 374 3.08 25.78 -0.84
CA LYS A 374 2.41 26.72 0.08
C LYS A 374 1.84 26.06 1.35
N ASP A 375 1.55 24.75 1.29
CA ASP A 375 0.88 23.98 2.33
C ASP A 375 1.86 23.03 3.05
N ALA A 376 3.16 23.09 2.73
CA ALA A 376 4.18 22.21 3.30
C ALA A 376 4.44 22.44 4.81
N ILE A 377 3.98 23.57 5.36
CA ILE A 377 4.20 23.97 6.76
C ILE A 377 2.84 24.27 7.40
N LYS A 378 2.61 23.69 8.59
CA LYS A 378 1.42 23.95 9.42
C LYS A 378 1.34 25.42 9.84
N GLY A 379 0.13 25.93 9.95
CA GLY A 379 -0.14 27.20 10.62
C GLY A 379 -0.05 27.06 12.14
N THR A 380 -0.05 28.20 12.83
CA THR A 380 -0.10 28.25 14.31
C THR A 380 -1.55 28.44 14.73
N PRO A 381 -2.12 27.53 15.54
CA PRO A 381 -3.46 27.69 16.08
C PRO A 381 -3.63 28.97 16.93
N GLU A 382 -4.77 29.63 16.80
CA GLU A 382 -5.17 30.80 17.59
C GLU A 382 -6.41 30.50 18.44
N PRO A 383 -6.63 31.18 19.60
CA PRO A 383 -7.81 30.95 20.43
C PRO A 383 -9.13 31.22 19.69
N GLY A 384 -10.12 30.35 19.88
CA GLY A 384 -11.45 30.45 19.28
C GLY A 384 -11.61 29.73 17.94
N GLU A 385 -10.53 29.17 17.39
CA GLU A 385 -10.57 28.27 16.24
C GLU A 385 -11.22 26.93 16.60
N LYS A 386 -11.80 26.26 15.61
CA LYS A 386 -12.60 25.05 15.83
C LYS A 386 -11.75 23.81 15.69
N VAL A 387 -11.90 22.92 16.67
CA VAL A 387 -11.34 21.57 16.66
C VAL A 387 -12.34 20.65 15.97
N VAL A 388 -11.92 20.08 14.85
CA VAL A 388 -12.73 19.19 14.03
C VAL A 388 -12.17 17.78 14.07
N VAL A 389 -13.04 16.79 14.21
CA VAL A 389 -12.75 15.38 13.94
C VAL A 389 -13.52 14.96 12.70
N MET A 390 -12.83 14.35 11.75
CA MET A 390 -13.42 13.81 10.53
C MET A 390 -13.13 12.31 10.42
N GLY A 391 -14.14 11.51 10.06
CA GLY A 391 -13.96 10.07 9.81
C GLY A 391 -14.80 9.13 10.69
N GLY A 392 -14.24 7.97 11.03
CA GLY A 392 -14.97 6.86 11.66
C GLY A 392 -15.40 7.08 13.12
N ASP A 393 -16.41 6.29 13.54
CA ASP A 393 -16.93 6.29 14.91
C ASP A 393 -15.95 5.66 15.92
N ASN A 394 -16.11 5.99 17.20
CA ASN A 394 -15.41 5.37 18.32
C ASN A 394 -15.95 3.95 18.60
N TYR A 395 -15.05 2.98 18.60
CA TYR A 395 -15.28 1.58 18.98
C TYR A 395 -14.22 1.12 20.00
N ARG A 396 -14.46 0.00 20.70
CA ARG A 396 -13.49 -0.62 21.62
C ARG A 396 -12.39 -1.31 20.81
N ILE A 397 -11.43 -0.55 20.29
CA ILE A 397 -10.38 -1.00 19.37
C ILE A 397 -9.04 -0.41 19.79
N GLY A 398 -7.99 -1.24 19.79
CA GLY A 398 -6.61 -0.82 20.06
C GLY A 398 -6.40 -0.20 21.43
N MET A 399 -7.22 -0.55 22.43
CA MET A 399 -7.10 0.02 23.78
C MET A 399 -5.72 -0.34 24.36
N GLY A 400 -4.85 0.68 24.52
CA GLY A 400 -3.51 0.53 25.07
C GLY A 400 -2.46 0.06 24.06
N GLY A 401 -2.70 0.18 22.75
CA GLY A 401 -1.81 -0.30 21.69
C GLY A 401 -0.37 0.23 21.81
N GLY A 402 -0.20 1.50 22.17
CA GLY A 402 1.13 2.10 22.41
C GLY A 402 1.91 1.44 23.56
N ALA A 403 1.24 1.14 24.67
CA ALA A 403 1.87 0.47 25.82
C ALA A 403 2.18 -1.02 25.52
N VAL A 404 1.23 -1.75 24.92
CA VAL A 404 1.39 -3.19 24.66
C VAL A 404 2.41 -3.46 23.54
N SER A 405 2.52 -2.59 22.53
CA SER A 405 3.56 -2.70 21.49
C SER A 405 4.97 -2.45 22.03
N SER A 406 5.10 -1.76 23.17
CA SER A 406 6.37 -1.40 23.82
C SER A 406 6.98 -2.52 24.69
N VAL A 407 6.33 -3.69 24.80
CA VAL A 407 6.82 -4.84 25.58
C VAL A 407 7.13 -6.08 24.72
N GLU A 408 7.80 -7.06 25.32
CA GLU A 408 8.01 -8.38 24.70
C GLU A 408 6.67 -9.11 24.48
N THR A 409 6.50 -9.74 23.33
CA THR A 409 5.25 -10.46 23.01
C THR A 409 5.15 -11.77 23.81
N GLY A 410 3.93 -12.08 24.28
CA GLY A 410 3.64 -13.25 25.14
C GLY A 410 3.81 -13.01 26.65
N GLN A 411 4.04 -11.76 27.08
CA GLN A 411 4.20 -11.40 28.51
C GLN A 411 2.87 -11.21 29.27
N TYR A 412 1.76 -10.89 28.58
CA TYR A 412 0.46 -10.56 29.19
C TYR A 412 -0.62 -11.62 28.91
N ALA A 413 -1.67 -11.67 29.76
CA ALA A 413 -2.77 -12.64 29.64
C ALA A 413 -3.76 -12.29 28.51
N GLY A 414 -4.45 -13.30 27.95
CA GLY A 414 -5.23 -13.22 26.70
C GLY A 414 -6.41 -12.26 26.62
N ALA A 415 -6.83 -11.59 27.71
CA ALA A 415 -7.82 -10.50 27.64
C ALA A 415 -7.21 -9.19 27.09
N ILE A 416 -5.93 -8.93 27.40
CA ILE A 416 -5.19 -7.76 26.93
C ILE A 416 -4.85 -7.90 25.43
N GLU A 417 -4.58 -9.13 24.98
CA GLU A 417 -4.23 -9.42 23.58
C GLU A 417 -5.41 -9.23 22.60
N LEU A 418 -6.65 -9.45 23.05
CA LEU A 418 -7.85 -9.18 22.23
C LEU A 418 -8.04 -7.67 21.96
N ASN A 419 -7.54 -6.79 22.83
CA ASN A 419 -7.59 -5.34 22.59
C ASN A 419 -6.66 -4.91 21.44
N ALA A 420 -5.68 -5.74 21.06
CA ALA A 420 -4.75 -5.48 19.97
C ALA A 420 -5.34 -5.77 18.58
N VAL A 421 -6.53 -6.41 18.51
CA VAL A 421 -7.20 -6.69 17.23
C VAL A 421 -7.68 -5.38 16.63
N GLN A 422 -7.11 -5.05 15.47
CA GLN A 422 -7.42 -3.83 14.73
C GLN A 422 -8.64 -4.00 13.81
N ARG A 423 -9.11 -2.88 13.23
CA ARG A 423 -10.24 -2.85 12.31
C ARG A 423 -10.03 -1.80 11.23
N ALA A 424 -10.06 -2.21 9.96
CA ALA A 424 -9.89 -1.30 8.83
C ALA A 424 -11.21 -1.07 8.04
N ASN A 425 -11.49 0.18 7.68
CA ASN A 425 -12.53 0.57 6.72
C ASN A 425 -11.98 1.54 5.66
N PRO A 426 -11.28 1.04 4.62
CA PRO A 426 -10.55 1.90 3.66
C PRO A 426 -11.43 2.91 2.91
N GLU A 427 -12.72 2.60 2.69
CA GLU A 427 -13.67 3.51 2.05
C GLU A 427 -13.96 4.76 2.90
N MET A 428 -14.00 4.62 4.23
CA MET A 428 -14.13 5.76 5.14
C MET A 428 -12.92 6.69 5.00
N GLN A 429 -11.71 6.12 4.99
CA GLN A 429 -10.50 6.89 4.80
C GLN A 429 -10.44 7.56 3.42
N LYS A 430 -10.97 6.90 2.38
CA LYS A 430 -11.08 7.49 1.04
C LYS A 430 -12.01 8.71 1.04
N ARG A 431 -13.13 8.69 1.76
CA ARG A 431 -14.03 9.85 1.91
C ARG A 431 -13.32 11.03 2.57
N VAL A 432 -12.66 10.78 3.70
CA VAL A 432 -11.88 11.80 4.43
C VAL A 432 -10.76 12.36 3.55
N SER A 433 -10.03 11.48 2.85
CA SER A 433 -8.98 11.86 1.90
C SER A 433 -9.51 12.70 0.74
N ASN A 434 -10.71 12.42 0.22
CA ASN A 434 -11.30 13.25 -0.83
C ASN A 434 -11.62 14.67 -0.36
N VAL A 435 -12.03 14.86 0.91
CA VAL A 435 -12.20 16.20 1.49
C VAL A 435 -10.85 16.90 1.62
N ILE A 436 -9.84 16.23 2.18
CA ILE A 436 -8.49 16.80 2.32
C ILE A 436 -7.90 17.15 0.96
N ARG A 437 -8.04 16.27 -0.03
CA ARG A 437 -7.66 16.51 -1.43
C ARG A 437 -8.36 17.74 -1.99
N ALA A 438 -9.64 17.90 -1.72
CA ALA A 438 -10.38 19.05 -2.20
C ALA A 438 -9.85 20.38 -1.61
N LEU A 439 -9.44 20.37 -0.35
CA LEU A 439 -8.85 21.53 0.32
C LEU A 439 -7.41 21.79 -0.13
N ALA A 440 -6.60 20.74 -0.27
CA ALA A 440 -5.20 20.80 -0.70
C ALA A 440 -5.04 21.35 -2.12
N GLU A 441 -5.94 20.97 -3.02
CA GLU A 441 -5.93 21.37 -4.43
C GLU A 441 -6.64 22.72 -4.65
N SER A 442 -7.24 23.32 -3.62
CA SER A 442 -7.88 24.64 -3.71
C SER A 442 -6.86 25.79 -3.69
N ASP A 443 -7.24 26.95 -4.24
CA ASP A 443 -6.38 28.15 -4.24
C ASP A 443 -6.11 28.63 -2.80
N ASN A 444 -7.11 28.53 -1.91
CA ASN A 444 -7.00 28.83 -0.48
C ASN A 444 -7.32 27.57 0.33
N ASN A 445 -6.34 27.03 1.05
CA ASN A 445 -6.51 25.89 1.94
C ASN A 445 -6.87 26.38 3.36
N PRO A 446 -8.09 26.11 3.88
CA PRO A 446 -8.56 26.60 5.17
C PRO A 446 -7.99 25.82 6.37
N ILE A 447 -7.25 24.73 6.14
CA ILE A 447 -6.64 23.97 7.23
C ILE A 447 -5.51 24.81 7.84
N ILE A 448 -5.60 25.05 9.15
CA ILE A 448 -4.52 25.68 9.92
C ILE A 448 -3.53 24.60 10.35
N SER A 449 -4.04 23.55 10.98
CA SER A 449 -3.26 22.38 11.40
C SER A 449 -4.09 21.11 11.22
N ILE A 450 -3.42 20.01 10.91
CA ILE A 450 -4.03 18.68 10.72
C ILE A 450 -3.13 17.62 11.34
N HIS A 451 -3.74 16.56 11.88
CA HIS A 451 -3.03 15.44 12.48
C HIS A 451 -3.82 14.13 12.28
N ASP A 452 -3.11 13.03 12.09
CA ASP A 452 -3.72 11.70 12.05
C ASP A 452 -4.17 11.25 13.45
N HIS A 453 -5.15 10.35 13.51
CA HIS A 453 -5.40 9.58 14.73
C HIS A 453 -4.74 8.20 14.59
N GLY A 454 -3.74 7.96 15.43
CA GLY A 454 -3.01 6.70 15.55
C GLY A 454 -3.01 6.18 16.99
N ALA A 455 -1.83 5.89 17.52
CA ALA A 455 -1.64 5.42 18.90
C ALA A 455 -2.15 6.47 19.91
N GLY A 456 -2.85 6.01 20.96
CA GLY A 456 -3.46 6.88 21.96
C GLY A 456 -4.71 7.65 21.51
N GLY A 457 -5.17 7.48 20.26
CA GLY A 457 -6.49 7.95 19.83
C GLY A 457 -6.68 9.48 19.87
N HIS A 458 -7.82 9.92 20.43
CA HIS A 458 -8.13 11.35 20.55
C HIS A 458 -7.15 12.06 21.49
N LEU A 459 -6.58 11.37 22.48
CA LEU A 459 -5.66 11.97 23.44
C LEU A 459 -4.40 12.48 22.76
N ASN A 460 -3.76 11.64 21.94
CA ASN A 460 -2.54 12.04 21.25
C ASN A 460 -2.86 13.07 20.16
N ALA A 461 -3.76 12.72 19.24
CA ALA A 461 -4.03 13.56 18.07
C ALA A 461 -4.56 14.96 18.41
N LEU A 462 -5.50 15.07 19.36
CA LEU A 462 -6.07 16.38 19.70
C LEU A 462 -5.17 17.20 20.62
N SER A 463 -4.37 16.57 21.49
CA SER A 463 -3.41 17.32 22.32
C SER A 463 -2.30 17.94 21.48
N GLU A 464 -1.79 17.24 20.46
CA GLU A 464 -0.80 17.80 19.52
C GLU A 464 -1.36 18.98 18.71
N LEU A 465 -2.64 18.93 18.32
CA LEU A 465 -3.28 20.03 17.59
C LEU A 465 -3.47 21.30 18.43
N VAL A 466 -3.68 21.16 19.73
CA VAL A 466 -3.98 22.29 20.63
C VAL A 466 -2.83 22.63 21.58
N GLU A 467 -1.63 22.07 21.35
CA GLU A 467 -0.49 22.22 22.24
C GLU A 467 -0.14 23.67 22.55
N ALA A 468 -0.20 24.54 21.55
CA ALA A 468 0.17 25.95 21.68
C ALA A 468 -0.88 26.83 22.41
N THR A 469 -2.12 26.36 22.53
CA THR A 469 -3.28 27.18 22.95
C THR A 469 -4.00 26.62 24.18
N GLY A 470 -3.97 25.30 24.36
CA GLY A 470 -5.00 24.58 25.08
C GLY A 470 -6.24 24.36 24.21
N GLY A 471 -7.14 23.48 24.66
CA GLY A 471 -8.36 23.16 23.94
C GLY A 471 -9.44 22.55 24.84
N LYS A 472 -10.70 22.91 24.56
CA LYS A 472 -11.87 22.34 25.22
C LYS A 472 -12.63 21.44 24.25
N ILE A 473 -12.67 20.14 24.56
CA ILE A 473 -13.35 19.11 23.77
C ILE A 473 -14.68 18.74 24.44
N ASN A 474 -15.77 18.86 23.68
CA ASN A 474 -17.11 18.40 24.05
C ASN A 474 -17.28 16.92 23.69
N MET A 475 -17.32 16.05 24.70
CA MET A 475 -17.45 14.61 24.48
C MET A 475 -18.77 14.20 23.84
N ALA A 476 -19.84 14.99 24.02
CA ALA A 476 -21.13 14.70 23.39
C ALA A 476 -21.13 14.91 21.88
N ALA A 477 -20.14 15.64 21.35
CA ALA A 477 -19.95 15.85 19.92
C ALA A 477 -19.05 14.78 19.26
N LEU A 478 -18.39 13.92 20.05
CA LEU A 478 -17.59 12.82 19.51
C LEU A 478 -18.49 11.70 18.97
N PRO A 479 -18.14 11.08 17.83
CA PRO A 479 -18.96 10.02 17.24
C PRO A 479 -18.80 8.71 18.01
N VAL A 480 -19.85 8.22 18.68
CA VAL A 480 -19.78 6.97 19.49
C VAL A 480 -20.55 5.83 18.79
N GLY A 481 -19.80 4.89 18.21
CA GLY A 481 -20.35 3.73 17.50
C GLY A 481 -20.66 2.54 18.42
N ASP A 482 -19.87 2.36 19.48
CA ASP A 482 -20.13 1.43 20.57
C ASP A 482 -20.64 2.19 21.81
N LYS A 483 -21.92 2.01 22.15
CA LYS A 483 -22.56 2.69 23.30
C LYS A 483 -22.11 2.15 24.66
N THR A 484 -21.30 1.09 24.69
CA THR A 484 -20.77 0.49 25.92
C THR A 484 -19.43 1.08 26.35
N LEU A 485 -18.90 2.06 25.62
CA LEU A 485 -17.61 2.68 25.92
C LEU A 485 -17.69 3.58 27.15
N SER A 486 -16.74 3.40 28.08
CA SER A 486 -16.50 4.35 29.18
C SER A 486 -15.85 5.65 28.69
N ALA A 487 -15.76 6.66 29.57
CA ALA A 487 -15.07 7.90 29.24
C ALA A 487 -13.60 7.66 28.84
N LYS A 488 -12.89 6.81 29.60
CA LYS A 488 -11.52 6.35 29.31
C LYS A 488 -11.41 5.74 27.92
N GLU A 489 -12.36 4.87 27.55
CA GLU A 489 -12.37 4.20 26.25
C GLU A 489 -12.70 5.17 25.10
N ILE A 490 -13.61 6.13 25.29
CA ILE A 490 -13.93 7.13 24.26
C ILE A 490 -12.72 8.01 23.94
N VAL A 491 -11.99 8.48 24.95
CA VAL A 491 -10.83 9.36 24.69
C VAL A 491 -9.61 8.57 24.19
N GLY A 492 -9.41 7.34 24.68
CA GLY A 492 -8.19 6.56 24.45
C GLY A 492 -8.24 5.48 23.38
N ASN A 493 -9.36 5.26 22.68
CA ASN A 493 -9.43 4.22 21.64
C ASN A 493 -8.67 4.60 20.37
N GLU A 494 -8.10 3.59 19.72
CA GLU A 494 -7.34 3.71 18.48
C GLU A 494 -8.20 3.33 17.26
N SER A 495 -9.49 3.70 17.28
CA SER A 495 -10.36 3.54 16.10
C SER A 495 -9.75 4.26 14.89
N GLN A 496 -9.87 3.61 13.74
CA GLN A 496 -9.15 3.98 12.53
C GLN A 496 -9.90 5.01 11.67
N GLU A 497 -9.25 5.45 10.58
CA GLU A 497 -9.82 6.34 9.58
C GLU A 497 -10.28 7.71 10.12
N ARG A 498 -9.61 8.24 11.14
CA ARG A 498 -9.90 9.56 11.74
C ARG A 498 -8.76 10.56 11.50
N MET A 499 -9.12 11.81 11.24
CA MET A 499 -8.22 12.95 11.14
C MET A 499 -8.72 14.08 12.06
N GLY A 500 -7.82 14.71 12.79
CA GLY A 500 -8.09 15.93 13.57
C GLY A 500 -7.63 17.16 12.79
N MET A 501 -8.40 18.25 12.84
CA MET A 501 -8.08 19.50 12.14
C MET A 501 -8.41 20.71 13.01
N ILE A 502 -7.61 21.76 12.87
CA ILE A 502 -7.94 23.12 13.32
C ILE A 502 -8.33 23.95 12.11
N ILE A 503 -9.52 24.54 12.17
CA ILE A 503 -10.12 25.34 11.09
C ILE A 503 -10.72 26.62 11.70
N SER A 504 -10.64 27.74 10.97
CA SER A 504 -11.26 29.00 11.36
C SER A 504 -12.79 28.87 11.39
N ASP A 505 -13.47 29.55 12.32
CA ASP A 505 -14.94 29.49 12.41
C ASP A 505 -15.64 29.92 11.10
N SER A 506 -15.07 30.90 10.38
CA SER A 506 -15.58 31.38 9.09
C SER A 506 -15.51 30.36 7.96
N ASP A 507 -14.61 29.38 8.05
CA ASP A 507 -14.43 28.37 7.00
C ASP A 507 -15.22 27.08 7.27
N ILE A 508 -15.80 26.92 8.47
CA ILE A 508 -16.50 25.68 8.87
C ILE A 508 -17.63 25.33 7.91
N GLU A 509 -18.48 26.30 7.53
CA GLU A 509 -19.59 26.03 6.63
C GLU A 509 -19.11 25.56 5.25
N TYR A 510 -18.00 26.12 4.75
CA TYR A 510 -17.43 25.73 3.46
C TYR A 510 -16.89 24.30 3.51
N VAL A 511 -16.08 23.97 4.53
CA VAL A 511 -15.51 22.63 4.69
C VAL A 511 -16.62 21.60 4.92
N GLN A 512 -17.65 21.94 5.69
CA GLN A 512 -18.79 21.06 5.93
C GLN A 512 -19.58 20.77 4.65
N ARG A 513 -19.76 21.74 3.74
CA ARG A 513 -20.39 21.49 2.43
C ARG A 513 -19.60 20.48 1.59
N ILE A 514 -18.27 20.58 1.58
CA ILE A 514 -17.40 19.62 0.90
C ILE A 514 -17.53 18.23 1.56
N ALA A 515 -17.46 18.16 2.89
CA ALA A 515 -17.61 16.91 3.62
C ALA A 515 -18.97 16.24 3.37
N GLN A 516 -20.06 17.01 3.34
CA GLN A 516 -21.39 16.50 2.99
C GLN A 516 -21.46 16.00 1.55
N ARG A 517 -20.84 16.72 0.59
CA ARG A 517 -20.77 16.29 -0.81
C ARG A 517 -20.04 14.95 -0.94
N GLU A 518 -18.87 14.81 -0.31
CA GLU A 518 -18.07 13.58 -0.26
C GLU A 518 -18.62 12.51 0.69
N ARG A 519 -19.70 12.82 1.43
CA ARG A 519 -20.29 12.00 2.49
C ARG A 519 -19.28 11.64 3.60
N ALA A 520 -18.25 12.45 3.84
CA ALA A 520 -17.32 12.25 4.95
C ALA A 520 -17.95 12.73 6.27
N PRO A 521 -17.98 11.92 7.34
CA PRO A 521 -18.48 12.38 8.64
C PRO A 521 -17.61 13.52 9.17
N PHE A 522 -18.24 14.60 9.63
CA PHE A 522 -17.59 15.84 10.06
C PHE A 522 -18.18 16.29 11.39
N TYR A 523 -17.34 16.40 12.42
CA TYR A 523 -17.74 16.74 13.78
C TYR A 523 -16.93 17.93 14.27
N VAL A 524 -17.58 19.04 14.60
CA VAL A 524 -16.96 20.12 15.39
C VAL A 524 -17.01 19.68 16.85
N VAL A 525 -15.88 19.25 17.38
CA VAL A 525 -15.79 18.60 18.70
C VAL A 525 -15.34 19.54 19.79
N GLY A 526 -14.83 20.72 19.45
CA GLY A 526 -14.31 21.65 20.44
C GLY A 526 -13.76 22.93 19.83
N GLU A 527 -13.01 23.67 20.64
CA GLU A 527 -12.31 24.88 20.24
C GLU A 527 -10.98 25.04 20.97
N THR A 528 -10.04 25.74 20.33
CA THR A 528 -8.77 26.17 20.92
C THR A 528 -9.03 27.25 21.96
N THR A 529 -8.30 27.21 23.07
CA THR A 529 -8.45 28.14 24.20
C THR A 529 -7.22 29.05 24.31
N ASN A 530 -7.08 29.80 25.41
CA ASN A 530 -5.87 30.59 25.70
C ASN A 530 -5.41 30.39 27.16
N ASP A 531 -5.81 29.27 27.76
CA ASP A 531 -5.54 28.95 29.16
C ASP A 531 -4.51 27.81 29.31
N ASN A 532 -3.99 27.28 28.19
CA ASN A 532 -3.07 26.15 28.15
C ASN A 532 -3.59 24.92 28.91
N ARG A 533 -4.91 24.74 28.93
CA ARG A 533 -5.56 23.56 29.50
C ARG A 533 -6.13 22.67 28.42
N PHE A 534 -6.06 21.36 28.64
CA PHE A 534 -6.70 20.36 27.81
C PHE A 534 -7.82 19.70 28.59
N THR A 535 -9.04 19.92 28.14
CA THR A 535 -10.23 19.45 28.85
C THR A 535 -11.12 18.63 27.93
N PHE A 536 -11.50 17.43 28.38
CA PHE A 536 -12.65 16.71 27.85
C PHE A 536 -13.82 16.89 28.82
N GLU A 537 -14.94 17.41 28.35
CA GLU A 537 -16.12 17.69 29.17
C GLU A 537 -17.33 16.89 28.67
N GLN A 538 -18.01 16.21 29.60
CA GLN A 538 -19.28 15.52 29.37
C GLN A 538 -20.45 16.50 29.46
N ALA A 539 -21.61 16.10 28.94
CA ALA A 539 -22.81 16.95 28.91
C ALA A 539 -23.34 17.36 30.30
N ASP A 540 -23.01 16.58 31.34
CA ASP A 540 -23.34 16.87 32.73
C ASP A 540 -22.29 17.76 33.43
N GLY A 541 -21.26 18.21 32.71
CA GLY A 541 -20.17 19.03 33.21
C GLY A 541 -19.02 18.24 33.86
N VAL A 542 -19.12 16.91 33.93
CA VAL A 542 -18.04 16.06 34.45
C VAL A 542 -16.87 16.07 33.46
N LYS A 543 -15.66 16.24 33.98
CA LYS A 543 -14.43 16.32 33.17
C LYS A 543 -13.54 15.09 33.41
N PRO A 544 -13.63 14.05 32.57
CA PRO A 544 -12.72 12.91 32.68
C PRO A 544 -11.25 13.31 32.49
N ILE A 545 -10.96 14.39 31.76
CA ILE A 545 -9.62 14.96 31.64
C ILE A 545 -9.70 16.46 31.87
N ASP A 546 -8.91 16.96 32.81
CA ASP A 546 -8.78 18.40 33.07
C ASP A 546 -7.36 18.73 33.57
N LEU A 547 -6.42 18.75 32.63
CA LEU A 547 -4.98 18.92 32.90
C LEU A 547 -4.45 20.18 32.18
N ALA A 548 -3.40 20.80 32.74
CA ALA A 548 -2.61 21.73 31.94
C ALA A 548 -1.83 20.94 30.86
N MET A 549 -1.57 21.55 29.70
CA MET A 549 -0.79 20.90 28.63
C MET A 549 0.55 20.35 29.15
N ALA A 550 1.24 21.15 29.96
CA ALA A 550 2.52 20.76 30.57
C ALA A 550 2.41 19.55 31.53
N ASP A 551 1.26 19.39 32.21
CA ASP A 551 1.05 18.29 33.15
C ASP A 551 0.85 16.95 32.40
N MET A 552 0.19 16.98 31.23
CA MET A 552 -0.07 15.81 30.38
C MET A 552 1.21 15.28 29.72
N PHE A 553 2.08 16.18 29.27
CA PHE A 553 3.30 15.79 28.57
C PHE A 553 4.42 15.35 29.51
N GLY A 554 4.48 15.90 30.74
CA GLY A 554 5.47 15.53 31.75
C GLY A 554 6.94 15.74 31.34
N ASN A 555 7.82 15.95 32.31
CA ASN A 555 9.26 15.84 32.10
C ASN A 555 9.74 14.60 32.83
N SER A 556 9.60 13.42 32.22
CA SER A 556 10.19 12.20 32.77
C SER A 556 11.73 12.28 32.70
N PRO A 557 12.46 11.65 33.65
CA PRO A 557 13.92 11.65 33.65
C PRO A 557 14.48 11.06 32.35
N LYS A 558 15.63 11.56 31.91
CA LYS A 558 16.30 11.08 30.69
C LYS A 558 16.61 9.59 30.81
N THR A 559 16.20 8.79 29.84
CA THR A 559 16.53 7.36 29.76
C THR A 559 18.05 7.18 29.56
N ILE A 560 18.67 6.31 30.37
CA ILE A 560 20.07 5.93 30.27
C ILE A 560 20.13 4.42 29.99
N LEU A 561 20.76 4.03 28.89
CA LEU A 561 20.99 2.65 28.50
C LEU A 561 22.46 2.30 28.71
N THR A 562 22.74 1.31 29.54
CA THR A 562 24.09 0.83 29.82
C THR A 562 24.24 -0.59 29.29
N ASP A 563 25.18 -0.79 28.37
CA ASP A 563 25.43 -2.10 27.74
C ASP A 563 26.93 -2.27 27.44
N ASN A 564 27.34 -3.46 27.01
CA ASN A 564 28.71 -3.73 26.57
C ASN A 564 28.72 -4.32 25.16
N THR A 565 29.78 -4.07 24.41
CA THR A 565 29.96 -4.64 23.08
C THR A 565 30.11 -6.16 23.18
N VAL A 566 29.24 -6.90 22.50
CA VAL A 566 29.31 -8.36 22.38
C VAL A 566 29.76 -8.74 20.97
N ASN A 567 31.01 -9.21 20.85
CA ASN A 567 31.53 -9.72 19.58
C ASN A 567 31.13 -11.18 19.41
N THR A 568 30.26 -11.45 18.44
CA THR A 568 29.83 -12.81 18.09
C THR A 568 30.48 -13.22 16.78
N THR A 569 31.07 -14.41 16.72
CA THR A 569 31.58 -15.00 15.48
C THR A 569 30.69 -16.15 15.06
N TYR A 570 30.45 -16.27 13.76
CA TYR A 570 29.66 -17.34 13.17
C TYR A 570 30.52 -18.24 12.30
N SER A 571 30.09 -19.49 12.17
CA SER A 571 30.77 -20.50 11.37
C SER A 571 30.84 -20.09 9.89
N ASP A 572 32.01 -20.28 9.27
CA ASP A 572 32.20 -20.06 7.84
C ASP A 572 31.41 -21.05 6.97
N ILE A 573 31.14 -20.59 5.76
CA ILE A 573 30.45 -21.36 4.73
C ILE A 573 31.46 -22.32 4.08
N THR A 574 31.09 -23.59 3.96
CA THR A 574 31.86 -24.58 3.19
C THR A 574 31.06 -24.96 1.95
N TYR A 575 31.68 -24.84 0.77
CA TYR A 575 31.02 -25.08 -0.52
C TYR A 575 31.93 -25.83 -1.49
N LYS A 576 31.32 -26.40 -2.53
CA LYS A 576 32.00 -27.06 -3.64
C LYS A 576 31.43 -26.57 -4.96
N GLU A 577 32.29 -26.30 -5.92
CA GLU A 577 31.86 -25.90 -7.28
C GLU A 577 30.95 -26.94 -7.96
N ALA A 578 31.13 -28.22 -7.63
CA ALA A 578 30.30 -29.31 -8.16
C ALA A 578 28.81 -29.20 -7.75
N ASP A 579 28.50 -28.48 -6.67
CA ASP A 579 27.15 -28.39 -6.08
C ASP A 579 26.37 -27.14 -6.55
N ILE A 580 26.92 -26.35 -7.48
CA ILE A 580 26.31 -25.08 -7.97
C ILE A 580 24.85 -25.23 -8.37
N ASP A 581 24.46 -26.32 -9.04
CA ASP A 581 23.07 -26.49 -9.49
C ASP A 581 22.10 -26.66 -8.30
N THR A 582 22.57 -27.28 -7.22
CA THR A 582 21.83 -27.42 -5.95
C THR A 582 21.74 -26.08 -5.25
N TYR A 583 22.87 -25.38 -5.11
CA TYR A 583 22.93 -24.05 -4.50
C TYR A 583 22.00 -23.06 -5.21
N LEU A 584 22.03 -23.04 -6.53
CA LEU A 584 21.17 -22.19 -7.33
C LEU A 584 19.68 -22.53 -7.15
N SER A 585 19.33 -23.82 -7.09
CA SER A 585 17.95 -24.24 -6.88
C SER A 585 17.41 -23.84 -5.51
N ASP A 586 18.22 -24.02 -4.45
CA ASP A 586 17.85 -23.62 -3.10
C ASP A 586 17.75 -22.08 -2.98
N VAL A 587 18.74 -21.36 -3.52
CA VAL A 587 18.77 -19.88 -3.49
C VAL A 587 17.56 -19.31 -4.22
N LEU A 588 17.22 -19.78 -5.42
CA LEU A 588 16.06 -19.31 -6.17
C LEU A 588 14.72 -19.68 -5.50
N SER A 589 14.71 -20.62 -4.56
CA SER A 589 13.52 -21.06 -3.84
C SER A 589 13.32 -20.33 -2.51
N LEU A 590 14.35 -19.68 -1.96
CA LEU A 590 14.24 -18.81 -0.78
C LEU A 590 13.26 -17.67 -1.04
N GLU A 591 12.37 -17.36 -0.10
CA GLU A 591 11.36 -16.32 -0.30
C GLU A 591 11.96 -14.94 -0.58
N ALA A 592 13.17 -14.63 -0.11
CA ALA A 592 13.87 -13.39 -0.43
C ALA A 592 14.17 -13.25 -1.93
N VAL A 593 14.49 -14.35 -2.61
CA VAL A 593 14.89 -14.39 -4.02
C VAL A 593 13.73 -14.81 -4.93
N ALA A 594 12.96 -15.83 -4.54
CA ALA A 594 11.89 -16.43 -5.32
C ALA A 594 10.84 -15.42 -5.81
N CYS A 595 10.10 -15.79 -6.85
CA CYS A 595 9.08 -14.95 -7.47
C CYS A 595 8.07 -14.41 -6.46
N LYS A 596 7.75 -13.11 -6.58
CA LYS A 596 6.76 -12.41 -5.74
C LYS A 596 5.41 -12.24 -6.43
N ASP A 597 5.07 -13.08 -7.42
CA ASP A 597 3.82 -12.92 -8.18
C ASP A 597 2.58 -13.02 -7.27
N TRP A 598 2.59 -13.92 -6.28
CA TRP A 598 1.50 -14.07 -5.30
C TRP A 598 1.27 -12.83 -4.42
N LEU A 599 2.28 -11.96 -4.25
CA LEU A 599 2.13 -10.66 -3.60
C LEU A 599 1.60 -9.60 -4.55
N THR A 600 2.10 -9.58 -5.78
CA THR A 600 1.84 -8.50 -6.73
C THR A 600 0.53 -8.70 -7.51
N ASN A 601 0.14 -9.93 -7.85
CA ASN A 601 -1.02 -10.25 -8.69
C ASN A 601 -2.40 -9.86 -8.08
N LYS A 602 -2.43 -9.45 -6.80
CA LYS A 602 -3.62 -9.01 -6.05
C LYS A 602 -3.59 -7.53 -5.64
N VAL A 603 -2.58 -6.79 -6.08
CA VAL A 603 -2.33 -5.39 -5.72
C VAL A 603 -2.59 -4.51 -6.94
N ASP A 604 -3.39 -3.46 -6.84
CA ASP A 604 -3.51 -2.46 -7.90
C ASP A 604 -2.16 -1.76 -8.10
N ARG A 605 -1.71 -1.69 -9.37
CA ARG A 605 -0.43 -1.11 -9.78
C ARG A 605 -0.60 -0.04 -10.88
N SER A 606 -1.82 0.48 -11.01
CA SER A 606 -2.24 1.31 -12.13
C SER A 606 -3.14 2.49 -11.75
N VAL A 607 -3.90 2.37 -10.64
CA VAL A 607 -4.77 3.44 -10.12
C VAL A 607 -4.01 4.74 -9.96
N THR A 608 -4.70 5.87 -10.20
CA THR A 608 -4.20 7.23 -10.45
C THR A 608 -3.77 7.51 -11.90
N GLY A 609 -3.49 6.49 -12.71
CA GLY A 609 -2.93 6.67 -14.05
C GLY A 609 -1.55 7.35 -14.07
N LYS A 610 -0.88 7.48 -12.92
CA LYS A 610 0.43 8.14 -12.80
C LYS A 610 1.59 7.15 -12.60
N ILE A 611 1.34 5.84 -12.68
CA ILE A 611 2.37 4.83 -12.43
C ILE A 611 3.23 4.64 -13.68
N ALA A 612 4.50 5.01 -13.60
CA ALA A 612 5.47 4.88 -14.69
C ALA A 612 6.33 3.61 -14.56
N ARG A 613 6.50 3.11 -13.33
CA ARG A 613 7.18 1.85 -13.07
C ARG A 613 6.56 1.15 -11.86
N GLN A 614 6.28 -0.13 -12.06
CA GLN A 614 5.81 -1.09 -11.06
C GLN A 614 6.57 -2.41 -11.22
N GLN A 615 6.38 -3.32 -10.26
CA GLN A 615 7.14 -4.55 -10.09
C GLN A 615 7.22 -5.42 -11.35
N CYS A 616 6.10 -5.68 -12.03
CA CYS A 616 6.00 -6.61 -13.16
C CYS A 616 6.63 -6.05 -14.44
N GLN A 617 7.51 -6.79 -15.11
CA GLN A 617 8.24 -6.34 -16.30
C GLN A 617 8.16 -7.36 -17.44
N GLY A 618 8.41 -6.90 -18.67
CA GLY A 618 8.53 -7.75 -19.88
C GLY A 618 7.22 -8.33 -20.41
N GLU A 619 7.31 -9.15 -21.46
CA GLU A 619 6.12 -9.59 -22.22
C GLU A 619 5.23 -10.58 -21.46
N ILE A 620 5.75 -11.25 -20.43
CA ILE A 620 4.98 -12.15 -19.53
C ILE A 620 4.79 -11.58 -18.12
N GLN A 621 5.15 -10.32 -17.87
CA GLN A 621 4.83 -9.55 -16.65
C GLN A 621 5.29 -10.18 -15.32
N LEU A 622 6.58 -10.50 -15.20
CA LEU A 622 7.15 -11.03 -13.95
C LEU A 622 7.65 -9.93 -13.01
N PRO A 623 7.49 -10.04 -11.68
CA PRO A 623 7.85 -9.01 -10.72
C PRO A 623 9.37 -8.92 -10.52
N LEU A 624 10.02 -8.07 -11.33
CA LEU A 624 11.48 -7.98 -11.45
C LEU A 624 12.03 -6.56 -11.22
N SER A 625 11.18 -5.52 -11.17
CA SER A 625 11.64 -4.13 -11.12
C SER A 625 12.32 -3.79 -9.79
N ASP A 626 13.54 -3.24 -9.88
CA ASP A 626 14.36 -2.78 -8.74
C ASP A 626 13.72 -1.62 -7.94
N CYS A 627 12.99 -0.73 -8.63
CA CYS A 627 12.35 0.43 -8.02
C CYS A 627 10.93 0.67 -8.56
N GLY A 628 10.16 1.46 -7.81
CA GLY A 628 8.88 2.02 -8.23
C GLY A 628 9.04 3.47 -8.68
N VAL A 629 8.29 3.89 -9.70
CA VAL A 629 8.33 5.28 -10.20
C VAL A 629 6.92 5.78 -10.50
N VAL A 630 6.58 6.95 -9.99
CA VAL A 630 5.31 7.65 -10.25
C VAL A 630 5.56 8.99 -10.91
N SER A 631 4.65 9.45 -11.76
CA SER A 631 4.63 10.83 -12.25
C SER A 631 3.83 11.72 -11.29
N LEU A 632 4.20 13.00 -11.21
CA LEU A 632 3.49 13.98 -10.40
C LEU A 632 2.26 14.56 -11.12
N ASP A 633 2.27 14.56 -12.45
CA ASP A 633 1.18 14.99 -13.32
C ASP A 633 0.90 13.96 -14.43
N TYR A 634 -0.01 14.28 -15.35
CA TYR A 634 -0.33 13.40 -16.48
C TYR A 634 0.54 13.63 -17.71
N THR A 635 1.47 14.58 -17.67
CA THR A 635 2.41 14.78 -18.77
C THR A 635 3.45 13.66 -18.80
N GLY A 636 3.77 13.02 -17.67
CA GLY A 636 4.79 11.99 -17.60
C GLY A 636 6.20 12.56 -17.77
N ARG A 637 6.44 13.79 -17.32
CA ARG A 637 7.78 14.38 -17.25
C ARG A 637 8.35 14.17 -15.85
N HIS A 638 7.93 14.96 -14.87
CA HIS A 638 8.46 14.88 -13.51
C HIS A 638 7.75 13.79 -12.69
N GLY A 639 8.45 13.28 -11.69
CA GLY A 639 7.97 12.17 -10.88
C GLY A 639 8.79 11.92 -9.62
N ILE A 640 8.47 10.84 -8.92
CA ILE A 640 9.17 10.37 -7.73
C ILE A 640 9.58 8.91 -7.97
N ALA A 641 10.85 8.59 -7.76
CA ALA A 641 11.32 7.21 -7.69
C ALA A 641 11.44 6.78 -6.23
N THR A 642 11.19 5.50 -5.94
CA THR A 642 11.39 4.91 -4.61
C THR A 642 11.87 3.47 -4.68
N SER A 643 12.70 3.09 -3.72
CA SER A 643 13.32 1.76 -3.58
C SER A 643 13.50 1.42 -2.10
N ILE A 644 13.87 0.16 -1.82
CA ILE A 644 14.07 -0.38 -0.48
C ILE A 644 15.41 -1.11 -0.41
N GLY A 645 16.07 -1.07 0.75
CA GLY A 645 17.22 -1.93 1.06
C GLY A 645 17.26 -2.32 2.54
N HIS A 646 17.74 -3.52 2.84
CA HIS A 646 17.91 -4.08 4.18
C HIS A 646 18.90 -5.26 4.13
N ALA A 647 19.75 -5.40 5.15
CA ALA A 647 20.74 -6.49 5.19
C ALA A 647 20.88 -7.09 6.60
N PRO A 648 19.81 -7.67 7.18
CA PRO A 648 19.84 -8.13 8.57
C PRO A 648 20.81 -9.29 8.81
N GLN A 649 21.02 -10.18 7.84
CA GLN A 649 22.01 -11.25 7.95
C GLN A 649 23.44 -10.70 8.03
N VAL A 650 23.74 -9.63 7.27
CA VAL A 650 25.01 -8.88 7.39
C VAL A 650 25.09 -8.18 8.75
N ALA A 651 23.98 -7.59 9.22
CA ALA A 651 23.93 -6.89 10.51
C ALA A 651 24.19 -7.83 11.70
N MET A 652 23.82 -9.10 11.61
CA MET A 652 24.18 -10.10 12.62
C MET A 652 25.70 -10.33 12.70
N ILE A 653 26.39 -10.31 11.57
CA ILE A 653 27.86 -10.46 11.51
C ILE A 653 28.55 -9.17 11.95
N ASP A 654 28.11 -8.03 11.40
CA ASP A 654 28.55 -6.70 11.82
C ASP A 654 27.42 -5.66 11.63
N PRO A 655 26.88 -5.08 12.71
CA PRO A 655 25.75 -4.14 12.64
C PRO A 655 26.07 -2.85 11.86
N ALA A 656 27.34 -2.42 11.82
CA ALA A 656 27.75 -1.27 11.02
C ALA A 656 27.67 -1.59 9.52
N LYS A 657 28.22 -2.75 9.11
CA LYS A 657 28.17 -3.20 7.71
C LYS A 657 26.73 -3.43 7.27
N GLY A 658 25.88 -3.98 8.13
CA GLY A 658 24.46 -4.18 7.83
C GLY A 658 23.76 -2.88 7.47
N SER A 659 24.06 -1.79 8.18
CA SER A 659 23.51 -0.47 7.89
C SER A 659 24.04 0.13 6.59
N VAL A 660 25.35 0.01 6.33
CA VAL A 660 25.97 0.45 5.07
C VAL A 660 25.38 -0.30 3.87
N MET A 661 25.22 -1.62 3.99
CA MET A 661 24.65 -2.48 2.96
C MET A 661 23.17 -2.15 2.71
N ALA A 662 22.38 -1.91 3.75
CA ALA A 662 20.97 -1.51 3.60
C ALA A 662 20.83 -0.18 2.82
N VAL A 663 21.69 0.80 3.10
CA VAL A 663 21.73 2.05 2.32
C VAL A 663 22.20 1.76 0.89
N ALA A 664 23.27 0.99 0.71
CA ALA A 664 23.84 0.67 -0.59
C ALA A 664 22.82 -0.03 -1.52
N GLU A 665 22.11 -1.05 -1.02
CA GLU A 665 21.06 -1.77 -1.76
C GLU A 665 19.91 -0.85 -2.16
N SER A 666 19.44 0.02 -1.24
CA SER A 666 18.40 0.99 -1.59
C SER A 666 18.84 1.91 -2.74
N LEU A 667 20.13 2.26 -2.81
CA LEU A 667 20.69 3.12 -3.84
C LEU A 667 20.97 2.37 -5.15
N THR A 668 21.46 1.13 -5.11
CA THR A 668 21.64 0.32 -6.33
C THR A 668 20.29 0.03 -6.99
N ASN A 669 19.24 -0.20 -6.19
CA ASN A 669 17.88 -0.38 -6.69
C ASN A 669 17.32 0.86 -7.42
N ILE A 670 17.57 2.08 -6.92
CA ILE A 670 17.01 3.31 -7.50
C ILE A 670 17.84 3.91 -8.64
N VAL A 671 19.08 3.45 -8.85
CA VAL A 671 20.02 4.07 -9.81
C VAL A 671 19.56 3.96 -11.27
N GLY A 672 18.64 3.06 -11.59
CA GLY A 672 18.01 2.96 -12.92
C GLY A 672 16.97 4.05 -13.21
N ALA A 673 16.55 4.81 -12.19
CA ALA A 673 15.64 5.94 -12.34
C ALA A 673 16.42 7.23 -12.70
N PRO A 674 15.87 8.10 -13.57
CA PRO A 674 16.54 9.32 -14.03
C PRO A 674 16.34 10.46 -13.01
N LEU A 675 17.17 10.48 -11.97
CA LEU A 675 17.08 11.45 -10.88
C LEU A 675 17.50 12.85 -11.33
N ALA A 676 16.83 13.88 -10.83
CA ALA A 676 16.99 15.25 -11.30
C ALA A 676 18.42 15.80 -11.15
N GLU A 677 19.09 15.43 -10.05
CA GLU A 677 20.44 15.88 -9.65
C GLU A 677 21.32 14.71 -9.20
N GLY A 678 21.11 13.53 -9.80
CA GLY A 678 21.81 12.30 -9.41
C GLY A 678 21.60 11.95 -7.94
N LEU A 679 22.67 11.58 -7.23
CA LEU A 679 22.61 11.14 -5.83
C LEU A 679 22.02 12.21 -4.90
N LYS A 680 22.25 13.51 -5.19
CA LYS A 680 21.78 14.62 -4.35
C LYS A 680 20.26 14.79 -4.33
N SER A 681 19.54 14.16 -5.27
CA SER A 681 18.08 14.15 -5.27
C SER A 681 17.47 13.23 -4.21
N ILE A 682 18.27 12.39 -3.56
CA ILE A 682 17.77 11.33 -2.68
C ILE A 682 17.70 11.80 -1.23
N SER A 683 16.57 11.48 -0.61
CA SER A 683 16.38 11.45 0.84
C SER A 683 15.95 10.07 1.29
N LEU A 684 16.35 9.68 2.50
CA LEU A 684 16.11 8.34 3.05
C LEU A 684 15.10 8.37 4.21
N SER A 685 14.35 7.28 4.36
CA SER A 685 13.67 6.93 5.60
C SER A 685 14.36 5.73 6.22
N ALA A 686 14.74 5.82 7.50
CA ALA A 686 15.36 4.71 8.24
C ALA A 686 14.40 4.16 9.30
N ASN A 687 14.02 2.88 9.18
CA ASN A 687 13.12 2.21 10.11
C ASN A 687 13.88 1.12 10.87
N TRP A 688 13.93 1.24 12.20
CA TRP A 688 14.82 0.46 13.07
C TRP A 688 14.04 -0.58 13.88
N MET A 689 14.26 -1.85 13.61
CA MET A 689 13.65 -2.97 14.34
C MET A 689 14.74 -3.70 15.11
N TRP A 690 14.71 -3.63 16.44
CA TRP A 690 15.79 -4.15 17.27
C TRP A 690 15.28 -4.82 18.56
N PRO A 691 15.90 -5.91 19.04
CA PRO A 691 15.57 -6.53 20.33
C PRO A 691 16.30 -5.85 21.50
N CYS A 692 16.09 -4.54 21.71
CA CYS A 692 16.76 -3.75 22.75
C CYS A 692 16.55 -4.32 24.17
N LYS A 693 17.38 -3.88 25.11
CA LYS A 693 17.43 -4.35 26.52
C LYS A 693 17.81 -5.83 26.67
N ASN A 694 18.42 -6.41 25.64
CA ASN A 694 19.06 -7.73 25.71
C ASN A 694 20.58 -7.55 25.58
N PRO A 695 21.41 -8.39 26.22
CA PRO A 695 22.86 -8.16 26.29
C PRO A 695 23.53 -7.99 24.91
N GLY A 696 24.19 -6.85 24.70
CA GLY A 696 24.90 -6.49 23.47
C GLY A 696 24.05 -5.83 22.39
N GLU A 697 22.72 -5.88 22.48
CA GLU A 697 21.83 -5.39 21.42
C GLU A 697 21.73 -3.85 21.42
N ASP A 698 21.80 -3.20 22.58
CA ASP A 698 21.76 -1.73 22.65
C ASP A 698 23.07 -1.14 22.09
N ALA A 699 24.20 -1.80 22.36
CA ALA A 699 25.49 -1.46 21.76
C ALA A 699 25.51 -1.69 20.24
N ALA A 700 24.93 -2.79 19.76
CA ALA A 700 24.81 -3.09 18.34
C ALA A 700 23.94 -2.09 17.58
N LEU A 701 22.78 -1.69 18.16
CA LEU A 701 21.92 -0.65 17.60
C LEU A 701 22.66 0.69 17.49
N TYR A 702 23.39 1.10 18.53
CA TYR A 702 24.16 2.35 18.48
C TYR A 702 25.18 2.33 17.33
N LYS A 703 25.95 1.24 17.22
CA LYS A 703 26.93 1.04 16.15
C LYS A 703 26.28 1.06 14.76
N ALA A 704 25.09 0.47 14.61
CA ALA A 704 24.32 0.49 13.37
C ALA A 704 23.87 1.91 12.98
N VAL A 705 23.26 2.66 13.92
CA VAL A 705 22.77 4.04 13.69
C VAL A 705 23.93 4.98 13.37
N GLU A 706 25.04 4.88 14.09
CA GLU A 706 26.24 5.68 13.86
C GLU A 706 26.79 5.45 12.45
N ALA A 707 26.97 4.18 12.05
CA ALA A 707 27.46 3.83 10.71
C ALA A 707 26.52 4.29 9.59
N CYS A 708 25.20 4.15 9.79
CA CYS A 708 24.19 4.64 8.85
C CYS A 708 24.28 6.16 8.66
N SER A 709 24.34 6.90 9.78
CA SER A 709 24.48 8.36 9.78
C SER A 709 25.76 8.80 9.07
N ASP A 710 26.91 8.19 9.42
CA ASP A 710 28.20 8.59 8.87
C ASP A 710 28.34 8.24 7.38
N PHE A 711 27.78 7.10 6.96
CA PHE A 711 27.73 6.74 5.55
C PHE A 711 26.84 7.70 4.74
N ALA A 712 25.63 7.99 5.22
CA ALA A 712 24.75 8.97 4.58
C ALA A 712 25.38 10.37 4.50
N CYS A 713 26.06 10.81 5.57
CA CYS A 713 26.81 12.06 5.58
C CYS A 713 27.90 12.07 4.50
N SER A 714 28.68 10.99 4.41
CA SER A 714 29.79 10.85 3.45
C SER A 714 29.31 10.77 2.00
N LEU A 715 28.14 10.18 1.76
CA LEU A 715 27.48 10.15 0.45
C LEU A 715 26.90 11.51 0.02
N GLY A 716 26.77 12.48 0.93
CA GLY A 716 26.18 13.78 0.63
C GLY A 716 24.65 13.79 0.63
N ILE A 717 24.00 12.85 1.33
CA ILE A 717 22.53 12.71 1.42
C ILE A 717 22.05 12.75 2.88
N ASN A 718 20.73 12.72 3.09
CA ASN A 718 20.10 12.90 4.39
C ASN A 718 19.05 11.84 4.72
N ILE A 719 18.77 11.69 6.02
CA ILE A 719 17.73 10.82 6.59
C ILE A 719 16.74 11.71 7.36
N PRO A 720 15.79 12.38 6.68
CA PRO A 720 14.91 13.37 7.31
C PRO A 720 13.71 12.79 8.06
N THR A 721 13.49 11.47 7.95
CA THR A 721 12.37 10.77 8.55
C THR A 721 12.73 9.32 8.87
N GLY A 722 11.95 8.68 9.72
CA GLY A 722 12.20 7.32 10.19
C GLY A 722 11.28 6.94 11.34
N LYS A 723 11.35 5.68 11.75
CA LYS A 723 10.61 5.14 12.90
C LYS A 723 11.42 4.04 13.57
N ASP A 724 11.03 3.64 14.77
CA ASP A 724 11.67 2.56 15.49
C ASP A 724 10.65 1.62 16.15
N SER A 725 11.07 0.36 16.33
CA SER A 725 10.35 -0.72 16.99
C SER A 725 11.36 -1.57 17.76
N LEU A 726 11.47 -1.33 19.07
CA LEU A 726 12.63 -1.73 19.87
C LEU A 726 12.38 -2.89 20.84
N SER A 727 11.29 -3.61 20.63
CA SER A 727 10.86 -4.76 21.44
C SER A 727 10.76 -6.03 20.60
N MET A 728 11.70 -6.23 19.68
CA MET A 728 11.67 -7.30 18.66
C MET A 728 12.09 -8.69 19.20
N THR A 729 11.47 -9.09 20.31
CA THR A 729 11.70 -10.38 20.99
C THR A 729 10.38 -11.08 21.25
N GLN A 730 10.35 -12.39 21.01
CA GLN A 730 9.21 -13.26 21.26
C GLN A 730 9.56 -14.28 22.36
N LYS A 731 8.69 -14.40 23.38
CA LYS A 731 8.83 -15.39 24.45
C LYS A 731 7.99 -16.64 24.20
N TYR A 732 8.52 -17.80 24.58
CA TYR A 732 7.87 -19.11 24.61
C TYR A 732 8.15 -19.80 25.95
N GLY A 733 7.35 -19.48 26.98
CA GLY A 733 7.69 -19.89 28.35
C GLY A 733 8.99 -19.21 28.80
N ASP A 734 9.99 -20.02 29.16
CA ASP A 734 11.32 -19.55 29.55
C ASP A 734 12.26 -19.31 28.34
N ASP A 735 11.92 -19.84 27.15
CA ASP A 735 12.69 -19.65 25.92
C ASP A 735 12.43 -18.28 25.28
N LYS A 736 13.45 -17.74 24.59
CA LYS A 736 13.39 -16.50 23.83
C LYS A 736 13.83 -16.69 22.38
N VAL A 737 13.13 -16.03 21.47
CA VAL A 737 13.55 -15.87 20.07
C VAL A 737 13.74 -14.38 19.78
N PHE A 738 14.90 -14.06 19.22
CA PHE A 738 15.31 -12.69 18.90
C PHE A 738 15.09 -12.44 17.41
N ALA A 739 14.41 -11.35 17.03
CA ALA A 739 14.51 -10.90 15.65
C ALA A 739 15.94 -10.39 15.40
N PRO A 740 16.56 -10.68 14.24
CA PRO A 740 17.80 -10.02 13.84
C PRO A 740 17.64 -8.49 13.89
N GLY A 741 18.66 -7.79 14.40
CA GLY A 741 18.73 -6.33 14.33
C GLY A 741 18.63 -5.86 12.88
N THR A 742 17.60 -5.08 12.57
CA THR A 742 17.21 -4.76 11.19
C THR A 742 17.01 -3.25 11.03
N VAL A 743 17.69 -2.65 10.06
CA VAL A 743 17.31 -1.35 9.51
C VAL A 743 16.76 -1.53 8.11
N ILE A 744 15.58 -0.97 7.85
CA ILE A 744 15.00 -0.87 6.51
C ILE A 744 15.17 0.56 6.02
N ILE A 745 15.88 0.72 4.91
CA ILE A 745 16.07 2.01 4.24
C ILE A 745 15.07 2.10 3.08
N SER A 746 14.21 3.11 3.12
CA SER A 746 13.42 3.52 1.95
C SER A 746 14.05 4.76 1.33
N ALA A 747 14.50 4.68 0.08
CA ALA A 747 15.01 5.85 -0.64
C ALA A 747 13.88 6.46 -1.49
N ALA A 748 13.87 7.79 -1.58
CA ALA A 748 13.03 8.50 -2.55
C ALA A 748 13.74 9.73 -3.12
N GLY A 749 13.45 10.06 -4.38
CA GLY A 749 14.00 11.23 -5.03
C GLY A 749 13.21 11.69 -6.25
N GLU A 750 13.32 12.98 -6.58
CA GLU A 750 12.71 13.57 -7.78
C GLU A 750 13.32 12.95 -9.04
N THR A 751 12.47 12.52 -9.96
CA THR A 751 12.86 12.12 -11.32
C THR A 751 12.64 13.28 -12.29
N GLY A 752 13.65 13.58 -13.10
CA GLY A 752 13.56 14.63 -14.12
C GLY A 752 12.76 14.22 -15.36
N ASN A 753 12.68 12.92 -15.64
CA ASN A 753 11.89 12.37 -16.75
C ASN A 753 11.53 10.88 -16.55
N VAL A 754 10.35 10.56 -16.00
CA VAL A 754 9.94 9.17 -15.71
C VAL A 754 9.99 8.21 -16.92
N ARG A 755 9.95 8.74 -18.14
CA ARG A 755 10.01 7.95 -19.38
C ARG A 755 11.38 7.36 -19.68
N LYS A 756 12.44 7.78 -18.96
CA LYS A 756 13.81 7.27 -19.15
C LYS A 756 14.16 6.14 -18.17
N THR A 757 13.26 5.75 -17.27
CA THR A 757 13.52 4.68 -16.28
C THR A 757 13.88 3.37 -16.97
N LEU A 758 15.00 2.78 -16.56
CA LEU A 758 15.49 1.52 -17.11
C LEU A 758 14.63 0.33 -16.68
N SER A 759 14.74 -0.78 -17.41
CA SER A 759 14.12 -2.06 -17.06
C SER A 759 15.23 -3.10 -16.84
N PRO A 760 15.04 -4.07 -15.93
CA PRO A 760 15.96 -5.19 -15.77
C PRO A 760 15.92 -6.17 -16.95
N VAL A 761 14.85 -6.14 -17.76
CA VAL A 761 14.64 -7.14 -18.81
C VAL A 761 15.62 -6.94 -19.97
N LEU A 762 16.38 -8.01 -20.25
CA LEU A 762 17.35 -8.11 -21.33
C LEU A 762 16.70 -7.76 -22.67
N ARG A 763 17.34 -6.85 -23.42
CA ARG A 763 16.88 -6.47 -24.76
C ARG A 763 17.53 -7.34 -25.82
N SER A 764 16.72 -7.79 -26.79
CA SER A 764 17.16 -8.63 -27.90
C SER A 764 17.84 -7.79 -29.00
N LYS A 765 18.98 -7.17 -28.67
CA LYS A 765 19.79 -6.32 -29.56
C LYS A 765 21.26 -6.72 -29.45
N LYS A 766 22.06 -6.40 -30.46
CA LYS A 766 23.52 -6.54 -30.37
C LYS A 766 24.06 -5.60 -29.30
N SER A 767 24.58 -6.16 -28.22
CA SER A 767 24.95 -5.43 -27.00
C SER A 767 25.94 -6.22 -26.15
N THR A 768 26.61 -5.52 -25.25
CA THR A 768 27.49 -6.10 -24.22
C THR A 768 26.87 -5.89 -22.83
N LEU A 769 27.02 -6.89 -21.97
CA LEU A 769 26.68 -6.83 -20.54
C LEU A 769 27.95 -6.51 -19.76
N TYR A 770 27.86 -5.58 -18.81
CA TYR A 770 28.96 -5.19 -17.93
C TYR A 770 28.56 -5.36 -16.47
N TYR A 771 29.48 -5.88 -15.67
CA TYR A 771 29.43 -5.81 -14.21
C TYR A 771 30.07 -4.49 -13.77
N ILE A 772 29.35 -3.70 -12.98
CA ILE A 772 29.81 -2.44 -12.39
C ILE A 772 29.88 -2.61 -10.88
N ASP A 773 31.06 -2.49 -10.30
CA ASP A 773 31.24 -2.60 -8.85
C ASP A 773 30.88 -1.28 -8.16
N PHE A 774 30.01 -1.36 -7.14
CA PHE A 774 29.69 -0.24 -6.24
C PHE A 774 30.40 -0.37 -4.88
N SER A 775 30.88 -1.55 -4.53
CA SER A 775 31.38 -1.88 -3.20
C SER A 775 32.82 -1.41 -2.94
N ALA A 776 33.67 -1.42 -3.96
CA ALA A 776 35.12 -1.33 -3.81
C ALA A 776 35.71 -2.39 -2.83
N ASP A 777 34.96 -3.45 -2.50
CA ASP A 777 35.35 -4.54 -1.61
C ASP A 777 35.70 -5.80 -2.42
N ASN A 778 36.25 -6.81 -1.75
CA ASN A 778 36.39 -8.16 -2.29
C ASN A 778 35.05 -8.91 -2.16
N MET A 779 34.81 -9.85 -3.08
CA MET A 779 33.61 -10.69 -3.06
C MET A 779 33.56 -11.61 -1.84
N LYS A 780 32.49 -11.50 -1.04
CA LYS A 780 32.28 -12.23 0.21
C LYS A 780 30.91 -12.89 0.23
N LEU A 781 30.82 -14.05 0.89
CA LEU A 781 29.59 -14.84 0.98
C LEU A 781 28.90 -14.71 2.34
N GLY A 782 29.53 -14.07 3.34
CA GLY A 782 28.92 -13.90 4.66
C GLY A 782 27.64 -13.06 4.59
N GLY A 783 26.57 -13.55 5.18
CA GLY A 783 25.25 -12.92 5.18
C GLY A 783 24.46 -13.10 3.88
N SER A 784 24.96 -13.89 2.91
CA SER A 784 24.27 -14.10 1.63
C SER A 784 23.08 -15.08 1.72
N ALA A 785 22.21 -15.04 0.72
CA ALA A 785 21.19 -16.05 0.50
C ALA A 785 21.79 -17.47 0.39
N LEU A 786 22.97 -17.62 -0.22
CA LEU A 786 23.68 -18.91 -0.24
C LEU A 786 24.10 -19.36 1.17
N ALA A 787 24.58 -18.43 2.00
CA ALA A 787 24.90 -18.75 3.40
C ALA A 787 23.65 -19.26 4.12
N GLN A 788 22.52 -18.57 3.93
CA GLN A 788 21.25 -18.91 4.52
C GLN A 788 20.74 -20.31 4.11
N THR A 789 20.82 -20.68 2.84
CA THR A 789 20.40 -22.04 2.41
C THR A 789 21.27 -23.16 2.99
N LEU A 790 22.51 -22.83 3.34
CA LEU A 790 23.45 -23.73 4.01
C LEU A 790 23.35 -23.67 5.55
N ASN A 791 22.38 -22.92 6.09
CA ASN A 791 22.21 -22.65 7.52
C ASN A 791 23.49 -22.11 8.17
N LYS A 792 24.09 -21.11 7.51
CA LYS A 792 25.29 -20.40 7.95
C LYS A 792 25.09 -18.90 7.81
N LEU A 793 25.83 -18.15 8.62
CA LEU A 793 26.00 -16.72 8.42
C LEU A 793 27.36 -16.41 7.80
N GLY A 794 28.43 -17.07 8.23
CA GLY A 794 29.81 -16.74 7.82
C GLY A 794 30.46 -15.71 8.74
N SER A 795 31.81 -15.68 8.75
CA SER A 795 32.56 -14.76 9.60
C SER A 795 32.87 -13.41 8.95
N GLU A 796 32.84 -13.32 7.61
CA GLU A 796 33.19 -12.11 6.87
C GLU A 796 32.07 -11.67 5.91
N ALA A 797 31.45 -10.52 6.21
CA ALA A 797 30.40 -9.92 5.41
C ALA A 797 30.89 -8.78 4.49
N PRO A 798 30.23 -8.55 3.33
CA PRO A 798 30.53 -7.44 2.43
C PRO A 798 30.17 -6.07 3.03
N THR A 799 30.78 -5.02 2.47
CA THR A 799 30.47 -3.61 2.79
C THR A 799 30.84 -2.72 1.61
N VAL A 800 30.53 -1.41 1.71
CA VAL A 800 31.12 -0.38 0.87
C VAL A 800 32.39 0.15 1.55
N THR A 801 33.55 0.04 0.90
CA THR A 801 34.85 0.43 1.48
C THR A 801 35.20 1.90 1.25
N SER A 802 34.62 2.55 0.22
CA SER A 802 34.75 3.99 -0.03
C SER A 802 33.41 4.60 -0.42
N PRO A 803 32.82 5.47 0.44
CA PRO A 803 31.62 6.23 0.11
C PRO A 803 31.80 7.14 -1.10
N GLU A 804 32.98 7.73 -1.28
CA GLU A 804 33.30 8.61 -2.40
C GLU A 804 33.27 7.85 -3.73
N TYR A 805 33.85 6.65 -3.75
CA TYR A 805 33.78 5.74 -4.90
C TYR A 805 32.32 5.38 -5.20
N PHE A 806 31.54 5.00 -4.20
CA PHE A 806 30.11 4.69 -4.37
C PHE A 806 29.35 5.86 -5.00
N ALA A 807 29.54 7.07 -4.48
CA ALA A 807 28.90 8.28 -4.99
C ALA A 807 29.35 8.63 -6.42
N ALA A 808 30.62 8.44 -6.76
CA ALA A 808 31.13 8.64 -8.11
C ALA A 808 30.53 7.63 -9.10
N THR A 809 30.47 6.36 -8.71
CA THR A 809 29.84 5.28 -9.49
C THR A 809 28.37 5.57 -9.74
N PHE A 810 27.62 5.90 -8.67
CA PHE A 810 26.19 6.24 -8.76
C PHE A 810 25.94 7.38 -9.75
N ASN A 811 26.68 8.49 -9.60
CA ASN A 811 26.48 9.67 -10.45
C ASN A 811 26.91 9.41 -11.91
N THR A 812 27.91 8.56 -12.14
CA THR A 812 28.31 8.18 -13.50
C THR A 812 27.24 7.34 -14.17
N VAL A 813 26.64 6.37 -13.47
CA VAL A 813 25.50 5.62 -13.99
C VAL A 813 24.31 6.54 -14.29
N GLN A 814 24.00 7.49 -13.40
CA GLN A 814 22.95 8.50 -13.63
C GLN A 814 23.17 9.32 -14.91
N GLN A 815 24.42 9.73 -15.20
CA GLN A 815 24.74 10.41 -16.46
C GLN A 815 24.47 9.52 -17.68
N LEU A 816 24.75 8.23 -17.60
CA LEU A 816 24.49 7.27 -18.68
C LEU A 816 22.99 7.02 -18.88
N VAL A 817 22.22 6.95 -17.78
CA VAL A 817 20.75 6.87 -17.79
C VAL A 817 20.15 8.10 -18.48
N ASP A 818 20.55 9.31 -18.06
CA ASP A 818 20.00 10.55 -18.63
C ASP A 818 20.29 10.68 -20.14
N LYS A 819 21.50 10.27 -20.56
CA LYS A 819 21.95 10.24 -21.96
C LYS A 819 21.42 9.05 -22.77
N LYS A 820 20.56 8.20 -22.18
CA LYS A 820 19.97 6.99 -22.80
C LYS A 820 21.01 6.02 -23.39
N LYS A 821 22.11 5.80 -22.67
CA LYS A 821 23.22 4.92 -23.12
C LYS A 821 23.08 3.47 -22.66
N ILE A 822 22.21 3.21 -21.70
CA ILE A 822 21.94 1.89 -21.13
C ILE A 822 20.60 1.37 -21.68
N LEU A 823 20.57 0.11 -22.09
CA LEU A 823 19.38 -0.58 -22.61
C LEU A 823 18.55 -1.23 -21.50
N ALA A 824 19.24 -1.86 -20.56
CA ALA A 824 18.68 -2.54 -19.39
C ALA A 824 19.68 -2.47 -18.24
N ALA A 825 19.21 -2.48 -17.01
CA ALA A 825 20.04 -2.54 -15.82
C ALA A 825 19.32 -3.28 -14.70
N HIS A 826 20.07 -4.06 -13.92
CA HIS A 826 19.56 -4.80 -12.78
C HIS A 826 20.65 -4.91 -11.72
N ASP A 827 20.33 -4.70 -10.45
CA ASP A 827 21.31 -4.72 -9.38
C ASP A 827 21.67 -6.15 -8.93
N ILE A 828 22.75 -6.25 -8.17
CA ILE A 828 23.18 -7.51 -7.55
C ILE A 828 22.87 -7.40 -6.06
N SER A 829 21.87 -8.17 -5.65
CA SER A 829 21.34 -8.23 -4.28
C SER A 829 21.21 -9.70 -3.86
N ALA A 830 20.10 -10.10 -3.23
CA ALA A 830 19.89 -11.46 -2.73
C ALA A 830 20.01 -12.49 -3.87
N GLY A 831 20.88 -13.48 -3.68
CA GLY A 831 21.15 -14.54 -4.66
C GLY A 831 22.27 -14.24 -5.67
N GLY A 832 22.87 -13.05 -5.61
CA GLY A 832 24.09 -12.70 -6.34
C GLY A 832 23.95 -12.61 -7.87
N LEU A 833 25.09 -12.48 -8.55
CA LEU A 833 25.18 -12.24 -10.00
C LEU A 833 24.41 -13.25 -10.85
N ILE A 834 24.42 -14.53 -10.49
CA ILE A 834 23.72 -15.56 -11.30
C ILE A 834 22.21 -15.33 -11.29
N THR A 835 21.66 -14.93 -10.15
CA THR A 835 20.24 -14.59 -10.00
C THR A 835 19.91 -13.37 -10.84
N THR A 836 20.70 -12.30 -10.73
CA THR A 836 20.57 -11.09 -11.57
C THR A 836 20.53 -11.45 -13.05
N LEU A 837 21.49 -12.25 -13.56
CA LEU A 837 21.53 -12.62 -14.98
C LEU A 837 20.30 -13.45 -15.40
N LEU A 838 19.84 -14.36 -14.55
CA LEU A 838 18.64 -15.15 -14.80
C LEU A 838 17.38 -14.27 -14.83
N GLU A 839 17.21 -13.39 -13.85
CA GLU A 839 16.09 -12.45 -13.73
C GLU A 839 16.00 -11.50 -14.92
N MET A 840 17.14 -11.01 -15.43
CA MET A 840 17.20 -10.24 -16.68
C MET A 840 16.60 -11.01 -17.88
N THR A 841 16.58 -12.35 -17.86
CA THR A 841 16.05 -13.18 -18.96
C THR A 841 14.64 -13.72 -18.72
N PHE A 842 14.18 -13.81 -17.47
CA PHE A 842 12.97 -14.55 -17.11
C PHE A 842 11.71 -14.06 -17.82
N ALA A 843 11.56 -12.74 -17.97
CA ALA A 843 10.39 -12.13 -18.59
C ALA A 843 10.39 -12.15 -20.13
N ASN A 844 11.44 -12.67 -20.76
CA ASN A 844 11.49 -12.93 -22.19
C ASN A 844 11.11 -14.38 -22.49
N THR A 845 10.49 -14.65 -23.63
CA THR A 845 10.20 -16.02 -24.10
C THR A 845 11.27 -16.61 -25.02
N ASN A 846 12.23 -15.81 -25.48
CA ASN A 846 13.33 -16.23 -26.36
C ASN A 846 14.68 -15.66 -25.88
N ASN A 847 15.77 -16.15 -26.47
CA ASN A 847 17.16 -15.73 -26.23
C ASN A 847 17.69 -16.05 -24.82
N GLY A 848 19.01 -15.97 -24.68
CA GLY A 848 19.76 -16.22 -23.46
C GLY A 848 20.97 -15.30 -23.36
N ILE A 849 21.94 -15.69 -22.53
CA ILE A 849 23.16 -14.91 -22.27
C ILE A 849 24.38 -15.82 -22.43
N SER A 850 25.35 -15.40 -23.23
CA SER A 850 26.70 -15.97 -23.15
C SER A 850 27.48 -15.19 -22.10
N PHE A 851 27.84 -15.85 -21.00
CA PHE A 851 28.47 -15.28 -19.82
C PHE A 851 29.91 -15.80 -19.68
N ASN A 852 30.87 -14.91 -19.48
CA ASN A 852 32.27 -15.23 -19.28
C ASN A 852 32.79 -14.58 -18.00
N THR A 853 33.56 -15.36 -17.22
CA THR A 853 34.14 -14.95 -15.95
C THR A 853 35.58 -14.41 -16.05
N ASP A 854 36.22 -14.42 -17.22
CA ASP A 854 37.60 -13.95 -17.44
C ASP A 854 37.80 -12.50 -16.96
N GLY A 855 36.78 -11.65 -17.10
CA GLY A 855 36.79 -10.28 -16.61
C GLY A 855 36.95 -10.18 -15.09
N PHE A 856 36.45 -11.16 -14.32
CA PHE A 856 36.63 -11.22 -12.87
C PHE A 856 38.03 -11.66 -12.47
N ALA A 857 38.68 -12.51 -13.27
CA ALA A 857 40.07 -12.89 -13.03
C ALA A 857 41.00 -11.66 -13.11
N ALA A 858 40.71 -10.74 -14.04
CA ALA A 858 41.41 -9.44 -14.12
C ALA A 858 41.14 -8.54 -12.90
N LEU A 859 40.00 -8.72 -12.22
CA LEU A 859 39.67 -8.07 -10.95
C LEU A 859 40.18 -8.85 -9.72
N GLY A 860 40.96 -9.92 -9.92
CA GLY A 860 41.57 -10.71 -8.85
C GLY A 860 40.66 -11.77 -8.23
N GLN A 861 39.53 -12.12 -8.85
CA GLN A 861 38.63 -13.17 -8.39
C GLN A 861 38.52 -14.31 -9.40
N THR A 862 38.83 -15.53 -8.96
CA THR A 862 38.73 -16.75 -9.77
C THR A 862 37.84 -17.82 -9.15
N ASP A 863 37.36 -17.64 -7.92
CA ASP A 863 36.41 -18.55 -7.28
C ASP A 863 35.02 -18.39 -7.90
N LEU A 864 34.60 -19.40 -8.66
CA LEU A 864 33.33 -19.38 -9.36
C LEU A 864 32.13 -19.21 -8.41
N VAL A 865 32.13 -19.83 -7.23
CA VAL A 865 31.01 -19.72 -6.29
C VAL A 865 30.91 -18.29 -5.77
N LYS A 866 32.04 -17.64 -5.47
CA LYS A 866 32.03 -16.21 -5.08
C LYS A 866 31.57 -15.31 -6.22
N ILE A 867 32.00 -15.57 -7.46
CA ILE A 867 31.57 -14.79 -8.63
C ILE A 867 30.05 -14.87 -8.81
N LEU A 868 29.46 -16.05 -8.62
CA LEU A 868 28.02 -16.26 -8.84
C LEU A 868 27.15 -15.77 -7.69
N PHE A 869 27.57 -15.95 -6.43
CA PHE A 869 26.69 -15.83 -5.25
C PHE A 869 27.08 -14.74 -4.25
N ALA A 870 28.19 -14.01 -4.44
CA ALA A 870 28.49 -12.87 -3.58
C ALA A 870 27.47 -11.73 -3.80
N GLU A 871 27.04 -11.12 -2.70
CA GLU A 871 26.01 -10.08 -2.66
C GLU A 871 26.62 -8.70 -2.37
N ASN A 872 27.85 -8.48 -2.81
CA ASN A 872 28.48 -7.17 -2.78
C ASN A 872 27.67 -6.18 -3.65
N PRO A 873 27.48 -4.91 -3.22
CA PRO A 873 26.76 -3.93 -4.02
C PRO A 873 27.38 -3.76 -5.41
N ALA A 874 26.59 -4.03 -6.44
CA ALA A 874 27.01 -3.95 -7.83
C ALA A 874 25.78 -3.84 -8.76
N LEU A 875 26.04 -3.51 -10.03
CA LEU A 875 25.01 -3.35 -11.06
C LEU A 875 25.44 -4.06 -12.35
N VAL A 876 24.52 -4.82 -12.95
CA VAL A 876 24.68 -5.33 -14.31
C VAL A 876 24.00 -4.36 -15.29
N ILE A 877 24.75 -3.83 -16.25
CA ILE A 877 24.20 -2.95 -17.30
C ILE A 877 24.32 -3.60 -18.68
N GLN A 878 23.28 -3.47 -19.50
CA GLN A 878 23.30 -3.85 -20.91
C GLN A 878 23.50 -2.60 -21.77
N VAL A 879 24.53 -2.60 -22.60
CA VAL A 879 24.91 -1.45 -23.45
C VAL A 879 24.87 -1.85 -24.91
N SER A 880 24.15 -1.08 -25.74
CA SER A 880 24.13 -1.31 -27.18
C SER A 880 25.54 -1.21 -27.77
N GLN A 881 25.86 -2.01 -28.79
CA GLN A 881 27.18 -1.98 -29.42
C GLN A 881 27.67 -0.57 -29.83
N ASN A 882 26.75 0.31 -30.22
CA ASN A 882 27.07 1.68 -30.66
C ASN A 882 27.44 2.63 -29.50
N HIS A 883 27.35 2.18 -28.25
CA HIS A 883 27.58 2.99 -27.06
C HIS A 883 28.64 2.39 -26.12
N THR A 884 29.22 1.23 -26.44
CA THR A 884 30.20 0.55 -25.58
C THR A 884 31.41 1.44 -25.30
N GLU A 885 32.07 1.99 -26.33
CA GLU A 885 33.23 2.86 -26.17
C GLU A 885 32.94 4.09 -25.31
N ALA A 886 31.77 4.72 -25.51
CA ALA A 886 31.36 5.89 -24.75
C ALA A 886 31.08 5.56 -23.27
N VAL A 887 30.50 4.38 -22.99
CA VAL A 887 30.23 3.92 -21.63
C VAL A 887 31.53 3.52 -20.93
N GLU A 888 32.38 2.72 -21.57
CA GLU A 888 33.68 2.31 -21.05
C GLU A 888 34.56 3.53 -20.74
N LYS A 889 34.59 4.51 -21.64
CA LYS A 889 35.29 5.77 -21.40
C LYS A 889 34.74 6.51 -20.17
N ALA A 890 33.42 6.63 -20.04
CA ALA A 890 32.82 7.31 -18.89
C ALA A 890 33.14 6.61 -17.57
N LEU A 891 33.11 5.27 -17.55
CA LEU A 891 33.46 4.48 -16.37
C LEU A 891 34.95 4.60 -16.02
N ALA A 892 35.83 4.50 -17.03
CA ALA A 892 37.27 4.61 -16.84
C ALA A 892 37.72 6.01 -16.41
N ASP A 893 37.17 7.07 -17.01
CA ASP A 893 37.45 8.47 -16.64
C ASP A 893 37.07 8.76 -15.17
N SER A 894 36.05 8.06 -14.65
CA SER A 894 35.61 8.17 -13.27
C SER A 894 36.27 7.16 -12.32
N GLY A 895 37.23 6.36 -12.81
CA GLY A 895 37.97 5.39 -11.99
C GLY A 895 37.12 4.21 -11.48
N ILE A 896 36.01 3.91 -12.14
CA ILE A 896 35.06 2.88 -11.72
C ILE A 896 35.60 1.50 -12.11
N ARG A 897 35.54 0.52 -11.20
CA ARG A 897 35.86 -0.88 -11.51
C ARG A 897 34.70 -1.52 -12.26
N TYR A 898 34.96 -1.99 -13.47
CA TYR A 898 33.99 -2.69 -14.30
C TYR A 898 34.65 -3.77 -15.14
N CYS A 899 33.87 -4.74 -15.61
CA CYS A 899 34.31 -5.69 -16.62
C CYS A 899 33.16 -6.10 -17.56
N ALA A 900 33.49 -6.38 -18.82
CA ALA A 900 32.55 -7.00 -19.74
C ALA A 900 32.36 -8.46 -19.32
N ILE A 901 31.11 -8.86 -19.11
CA ILE A 901 30.77 -10.20 -18.60
C ILE A 901 30.06 -11.05 -19.64
N GLY A 902 29.46 -10.47 -20.67
CA GLY A 902 28.71 -11.29 -21.61
C GLY A 902 27.98 -10.55 -22.72
N THR A 903 27.25 -11.31 -23.53
CA THR A 903 26.41 -10.80 -24.61
C THR A 903 25.11 -11.62 -24.72
N PRO A 904 24.01 -11.07 -25.25
CA PRO A 904 22.84 -11.88 -25.58
C PRO A 904 23.17 -12.95 -26.62
N CYS A 905 22.71 -14.18 -26.40
CA CYS A 905 22.85 -15.28 -27.35
C CYS A 905 21.47 -15.77 -27.83
N GLY A 906 21.45 -16.50 -28.96
CA GLY A 906 20.21 -17.01 -29.56
C GLY A 906 19.64 -18.24 -28.83
N GLU A 907 20.50 -19.02 -28.17
CA GLU A 907 20.06 -20.17 -27.37
C GLU A 907 19.42 -19.71 -26.06
N ARG A 908 18.40 -20.43 -25.59
CA ARG A 908 17.63 -20.06 -24.39
C ARG A 908 18.25 -20.63 -23.12
N VAL A 909 19.52 -20.31 -22.92
CA VAL A 909 20.36 -20.74 -21.78
C VAL A 909 21.26 -19.59 -21.32
N ILE A 910 21.79 -19.69 -20.10
CA ILE A 910 23.02 -18.96 -19.76
C ILE A 910 24.19 -19.90 -20.06
N GLU A 911 24.99 -19.56 -21.07
CA GLU A 911 26.25 -20.26 -21.37
C GLU A 911 27.35 -19.68 -20.47
N LEU A 912 27.58 -20.31 -19.32
CA LEU A 912 28.63 -19.90 -18.37
C LEU A 912 29.97 -20.48 -18.80
N ASN A 913 30.93 -19.61 -19.11
CA ASN A 913 32.31 -19.96 -19.42
C ASN A 913 33.24 -19.58 -18.27
N HIS A 914 33.94 -20.56 -17.73
CA HIS A 914 34.88 -20.40 -16.62
C HIS A 914 36.12 -21.25 -16.83
N GLN A 915 37.29 -20.62 -16.94
CA GLN A 915 38.59 -21.29 -17.09
C GLN A 915 38.62 -22.39 -18.17
N GLY A 916 37.98 -22.14 -19.32
CA GLY A 916 37.90 -23.08 -20.43
C GLY A 916 36.82 -24.18 -20.30
N THR A 917 36.04 -24.18 -19.22
CA THR A 917 34.87 -25.05 -19.05
C THR A 917 33.59 -24.29 -19.34
N THR A 918 32.71 -24.85 -20.16
CA THR A 918 31.38 -24.30 -20.46
C THR A 918 30.30 -25.09 -19.72
N ARG A 919 29.46 -24.41 -18.93
CA ARG A 919 28.26 -24.94 -18.28
C ARG A 919 27.03 -24.29 -18.90
N LEU A 920 26.02 -25.09 -19.26
CA LEU A 920 24.74 -24.59 -19.76
C LEU A 920 23.71 -24.56 -18.63
N ILE A 921 23.21 -23.37 -18.30
CA ILE A 921 22.20 -23.17 -17.26
C ILE A 921 20.85 -22.92 -17.95
N GLY A 922 19.88 -23.81 -17.71
CA GLY A 922 18.58 -23.77 -18.36
C GLY A 922 17.65 -22.68 -17.81
N ILE A 923 17.47 -21.59 -18.57
CA ILE A 923 16.66 -20.43 -18.14
C ILE A 923 15.23 -20.83 -17.77
N ASP A 924 14.55 -21.62 -18.62
CA ASP A 924 13.15 -21.98 -18.39
C ASP A 924 12.97 -22.91 -17.18
N TYR A 925 13.94 -23.79 -16.90
CA TYR A 925 13.92 -24.64 -15.71
C TYR A 925 14.07 -23.80 -14.44
N TYR A 926 15.10 -22.95 -14.38
CA TYR A 926 15.35 -22.13 -13.19
C TYR A 926 14.30 -21.03 -12.98
N ARG A 927 13.65 -20.55 -14.04
CA ARG A 927 12.47 -19.69 -13.90
C ARG A 927 11.32 -20.41 -13.20
N ASP A 928 11.14 -21.72 -13.46
CA ASP A 928 10.10 -22.52 -12.81
C ASP A 928 10.44 -22.87 -11.36
N VAL A 929 11.71 -23.11 -11.06
CA VAL A 929 12.22 -23.21 -9.68
C VAL A 929 11.94 -21.90 -8.93
N TRP A 930 12.37 -20.76 -9.49
CA TRP A 930 12.14 -19.43 -8.93
C TRP A 930 10.65 -19.10 -8.73
N PHE A 931 9.77 -19.54 -9.63
CA PHE A 931 8.32 -19.30 -9.50
C PHE A 931 7.65 -20.24 -8.47
N ARG A 932 8.27 -21.37 -8.12
CA ARG A 932 7.62 -22.45 -7.35
C ARG A 932 7.05 -21.98 -6.02
N SER A 933 7.80 -21.20 -5.23
CA SER A 933 7.33 -20.68 -3.93
C SER A 933 6.11 -19.77 -4.09
N SER A 934 6.04 -18.98 -5.17
CA SER A 934 4.85 -18.19 -5.50
C SER A 934 3.63 -19.05 -5.82
N TYR A 935 3.81 -20.17 -6.52
CA TYR A 935 2.72 -21.10 -6.79
C TYR A 935 2.18 -21.73 -5.49
N LEU A 936 3.06 -22.16 -4.59
CA LEU A 936 2.66 -22.78 -3.32
C LEU A 936 1.86 -21.81 -2.44
N MET A 937 2.30 -20.55 -2.34
CA MET A 937 1.57 -19.52 -1.63
C MET A 937 0.23 -19.19 -2.31
N ASP A 938 0.21 -19.02 -3.64
CA ASP A 938 -1.01 -18.72 -4.39
C ASP A 938 -2.04 -19.86 -4.34
N ALA A 939 -1.60 -21.11 -4.15
CA ALA A 939 -2.50 -22.26 -3.98
C ALA A 939 -3.34 -22.15 -2.70
N VAL A 940 -2.80 -21.54 -1.64
CA VAL A 940 -3.54 -21.24 -0.42
C VAL A 940 -4.51 -20.06 -0.63
N GLN A 941 -4.14 -19.09 -1.47
CA GLN A 941 -4.94 -17.87 -1.67
C GLN A 941 -6.07 -18.00 -2.69
N SER A 942 -5.79 -18.61 -3.85
CA SER A 942 -6.71 -18.72 -4.99
C SER A 942 -7.21 -20.15 -5.24
N GLY A 943 -6.76 -21.10 -4.41
CA GLY A 943 -7.02 -22.53 -4.56
C GLY A 943 -6.12 -23.19 -5.60
N GLU A 944 -5.89 -24.49 -5.42
CA GLU A 944 -4.98 -25.31 -6.22
C GLU A 944 -5.21 -25.20 -7.74
N LYS A 945 -6.49 -25.14 -8.17
CA LYS A 945 -6.85 -25.07 -9.59
C LYS A 945 -6.36 -23.79 -10.27
N CYS A 946 -6.55 -22.63 -9.64
CA CYS A 946 -6.16 -21.35 -10.23
C CYS A 946 -4.66 -21.15 -10.15
N ALA A 947 -4.03 -21.48 -9.02
CA ALA A 947 -2.59 -21.40 -8.84
C ALA A 947 -1.83 -22.29 -9.84
N SER A 948 -2.25 -23.55 -10.03
CA SER A 948 -1.62 -24.45 -11.00
C SER A 948 -1.78 -23.96 -12.44
N LEU A 949 -2.95 -23.43 -12.80
CA LEU A 949 -3.16 -22.79 -14.11
C LEU A 949 -2.25 -21.57 -14.31
N ARG A 950 -2.09 -20.72 -13.28
CA ARG A 950 -1.15 -19.59 -13.33
C ARG A 950 0.27 -20.07 -13.59
N PHE A 951 0.77 -20.99 -12.79
CA PHE A 951 2.12 -21.55 -12.92
C PHE A 951 2.37 -22.17 -14.30
N ALA A 952 1.37 -22.88 -14.85
CA ALA A 952 1.49 -23.53 -16.15
C ALA A 952 1.38 -22.57 -17.34
N ASN A 953 0.64 -21.47 -17.20
CA ASN A 953 0.24 -20.61 -18.32
C ASN A 953 0.98 -19.29 -18.44
N TYR A 954 1.52 -18.70 -17.36
CA TYR A 954 2.14 -17.36 -17.42
C TYR A 954 3.17 -17.24 -18.58
N LYS A 955 4.03 -18.25 -18.71
CA LYS A 955 5.07 -18.35 -19.75
C LYS A 955 4.55 -18.58 -21.17
N LYS A 956 3.28 -18.99 -21.32
CA LYS A 956 2.63 -19.30 -22.60
C LYS A 956 1.69 -18.19 -23.07
N GLN A 957 1.55 -17.14 -22.26
CA GLN A 957 0.61 -16.04 -22.48
C GLN A 957 1.30 -14.68 -22.65
N PRO A 958 2.35 -14.55 -23.49
CA PRO A 958 3.00 -13.27 -23.68
C PRO A 958 2.06 -12.23 -24.28
N ILE A 959 2.20 -10.97 -23.88
CA ILE A 959 1.45 -9.85 -24.42
C ILE A 959 1.91 -9.61 -25.85
N ARG A 960 1.00 -9.83 -26.81
CA ARG A 960 1.26 -9.62 -28.24
C ARG A 960 0.52 -8.40 -28.74
N TYR A 961 1.26 -7.49 -29.35
CA TYR A 961 0.71 -6.29 -29.96
C TYR A 961 0.38 -6.49 -31.44
N ARG A 962 -0.74 -5.91 -31.86
CA ARG A 962 -1.12 -5.63 -33.24
C ARG A 962 -1.82 -4.28 -33.23
N PHE A 963 -1.09 -3.26 -33.67
CA PHE A 963 -1.59 -1.88 -33.74
C PHE A 963 -2.55 -1.69 -34.92
N PRO A 964 -3.47 -0.71 -34.86
CA PRO A 964 -4.27 -0.30 -36.03
C PRO A 964 -3.37 0.13 -37.20
N ALA A 965 -3.78 -0.15 -38.44
CA ALA A 965 -2.94 0.04 -39.63
C ALA A 965 -2.41 1.48 -39.83
N ASN A 966 -3.20 2.49 -39.47
CA ASN A 966 -2.84 3.91 -39.63
C ASN A 966 -2.36 4.55 -38.32
N PHE A 967 -2.00 3.75 -37.32
CA PHE A 967 -1.52 4.25 -36.03
C PHE A 967 -0.06 4.73 -36.12
N ASN A 968 0.17 6.04 -35.94
CA ASN A 968 1.51 6.64 -35.98
C ASN A 968 2.02 7.14 -34.61
N GLY A 969 1.30 6.85 -33.52
CA GLY A 969 1.71 7.18 -32.16
C GLY A 969 1.75 8.67 -31.78
N LYS A 970 1.33 9.59 -32.66
CA LYS A 970 1.39 11.05 -32.43
C LYS A 970 0.06 11.61 -31.93
N LEU A 971 0.13 12.59 -31.02
CA LEU A 971 -1.07 13.33 -30.56
C LEU A 971 -1.61 14.25 -31.67
N ALA A 972 -0.71 14.96 -32.35
CA ALA A 972 -1.08 15.93 -33.39
C ALA A 972 -1.86 15.31 -34.57
N SER A 973 -1.57 14.05 -34.93
CA SER A 973 -2.30 13.35 -36.00
C SER A 973 -3.78 13.06 -35.66
N ARG A 974 -4.16 13.20 -34.39
CA ARG A 974 -5.52 13.09 -33.87
C ARG A 974 -6.15 14.46 -33.59
N GLY A 975 -5.44 15.55 -33.89
CA GLY A 975 -5.85 16.91 -33.54
C GLY A 975 -5.79 17.18 -32.03
N LEU A 976 -4.93 16.46 -31.30
CA LEU A 976 -4.80 16.59 -29.85
C LEU A 976 -3.52 17.37 -29.49
N ASP A 977 -3.62 18.13 -28.40
CA ASP A 977 -2.53 18.86 -27.79
C ASP A 977 -2.61 18.65 -26.26
N ILE A 978 -1.54 18.11 -25.68
CA ILE A 978 -1.45 17.86 -24.23
C ILE A 978 -1.45 19.17 -23.43
N SER A 979 -1.10 20.29 -24.06
CA SER A 979 -1.07 21.63 -23.47
C SER A 979 -2.34 22.44 -23.70
N ARG A 980 -3.40 21.82 -24.26
CA ARG A 980 -4.71 22.45 -24.46
C ARG A 980 -5.21 23.11 -23.17
N LYS A 981 -5.78 24.31 -23.30
CA LYS A 981 -6.49 25.03 -22.21
C LYS A 981 -7.89 25.53 -22.59
N GLN A 982 -8.22 25.52 -23.88
CA GLN A 982 -9.47 26.10 -24.38
C GLN A 982 -10.64 25.12 -24.29
N LYS A 983 -11.82 25.63 -23.93
CA LYS A 983 -13.08 24.88 -23.93
C LYS A 983 -13.51 24.55 -25.36
N THR A 984 -14.04 23.35 -25.57
CA THR A 984 -14.56 22.90 -26.88
C THR A 984 -16.08 22.99 -26.98
N GLY A 985 -16.78 23.09 -25.84
CA GLY A 985 -18.24 23.07 -25.78
C GLY A 985 -18.84 21.66 -25.79
N ILE A 986 -18.04 20.62 -26.03
CA ILE A 986 -18.48 19.22 -25.95
C ILE A 986 -18.28 18.72 -24.53
N LYS A 987 -19.38 18.40 -23.84
CA LYS A 987 -19.36 18.19 -22.39
C LYS A 987 -19.41 16.72 -22.02
N ALA A 988 -18.53 16.32 -21.12
CA ALA A 988 -18.58 15.03 -20.45
C ALA A 988 -18.68 15.19 -18.93
N ALA A 989 -19.26 14.21 -18.24
CA ALA A 989 -19.29 14.18 -16.79
C ALA A 989 -18.71 12.88 -16.24
N ILE A 990 -17.83 13.00 -15.24
CA ILE A 990 -17.44 11.89 -14.39
C ILE A 990 -18.50 11.71 -13.32
N ILE A 991 -19.20 10.59 -13.37
CA ILE A 991 -20.15 10.21 -12.33
C ILE A 991 -19.41 9.33 -11.33
N ARG A 992 -19.34 9.79 -10.08
CA ARG A 992 -18.67 9.06 -8.99
C ARG A 992 -19.53 8.99 -7.72
N GLU A 993 -19.34 7.92 -6.97
CA GLU A 993 -19.88 7.72 -5.63
C GLU A 993 -18.70 7.62 -4.63
N LYS A 994 -18.99 7.72 -3.33
CA LYS A 994 -18.00 7.42 -2.30
C LYS A 994 -17.33 6.06 -2.53
N GLY A 995 -16.01 6.00 -2.36
CA GLY A 995 -15.19 4.81 -2.65
C GLY A 995 -14.74 4.65 -4.11
N VAL A 996 -15.25 5.44 -5.06
CA VAL A 996 -14.68 5.52 -6.42
C VAL A 996 -13.28 6.13 -6.35
N ASN A 997 -12.33 5.58 -7.13
CA ASN A 997 -10.92 5.98 -7.05
C ASN A 997 -10.18 6.11 -8.40
N GLY A 998 -10.82 5.76 -9.53
CA GLY A 998 -10.28 5.95 -10.88
C GLY A 998 -10.84 7.17 -11.62
N ASP A 999 -11.29 8.19 -10.88
CA ASP A 999 -11.99 9.37 -11.40
C ASP A 999 -11.07 10.33 -12.16
N ARG A 1000 -9.86 10.56 -11.66
CA ARG A 1000 -8.97 11.63 -12.17
C ARG A 1000 -8.30 11.26 -13.49
N GLU A 1001 -7.80 10.04 -13.62
CA GLU A 1001 -7.19 9.57 -14.86
C GLU A 1001 -8.21 9.47 -16.00
N MET A 1002 -9.45 9.10 -15.69
CA MET A 1002 -10.56 9.08 -16.65
C MET A 1002 -10.92 10.49 -17.10
N ALA A 1003 -11.07 11.42 -16.14
CA ALA A 1003 -11.33 12.82 -16.45
C ALA A 1003 -10.23 13.41 -17.34
N PHE A 1004 -8.96 13.13 -17.04
CA PHE A 1004 -7.86 13.63 -17.85
C PHE A 1004 -7.85 13.02 -19.27
N SER A 1005 -8.17 11.73 -19.40
CA SER A 1005 -8.26 11.05 -20.70
C SER A 1005 -9.32 11.69 -21.62
N LEU A 1006 -10.50 12.01 -21.06
CA LEU A 1006 -11.55 12.75 -21.79
C LEU A 1006 -11.11 14.19 -22.11
N TYR A 1007 -10.52 14.89 -21.16
CA TYR A 1007 -10.02 16.25 -21.35
C TYR A 1007 -9.00 16.33 -22.50
N LEU A 1008 -8.02 15.42 -22.49
CA LEU A 1008 -7.00 15.28 -23.53
C LEU A 1008 -7.63 14.98 -24.89
N ALA A 1009 -8.67 14.15 -24.94
CA ALA A 1009 -9.38 13.81 -26.17
C ALA A 1009 -10.24 14.94 -26.75
N GLY A 1010 -10.44 16.03 -25.99
CA GLY A 1010 -11.16 17.21 -26.47
C GLY A 1010 -12.48 17.52 -25.73
N PHE A 1011 -12.78 16.88 -24.60
CA PHE A 1011 -13.99 17.18 -23.82
C PHE A 1011 -13.75 18.31 -22.81
N ASP A 1012 -14.83 18.99 -22.43
CA ASP A 1012 -14.93 19.79 -21.21
C ASP A 1012 -15.57 18.90 -20.14
N VAL A 1013 -14.78 18.49 -19.14
CA VAL A 1013 -15.16 17.43 -18.21
C VAL A 1013 -15.66 18.02 -16.90
N LYS A 1014 -16.80 17.54 -16.40
CA LYS A 1014 -17.43 17.96 -15.15
C LYS A 1014 -17.32 16.88 -14.07
N ASP A 1015 -16.98 17.25 -12.84
CA ASP A 1015 -17.03 16.34 -11.67
C ASP A 1015 -18.46 16.30 -11.11
N VAL A 1016 -19.09 15.12 -11.10
CA VAL A 1016 -20.46 14.93 -10.61
C VAL A 1016 -20.49 13.80 -9.59
N HIS A 1017 -20.68 14.16 -8.31
CA HIS A 1017 -20.87 13.17 -7.25
C HIS A 1017 -22.32 12.70 -7.22
N MET A 1018 -22.58 11.47 -6.76
CA MET A 1018 -23.95 10.97 -6.57
C MET A 1018 -24.79 11.87 -5.66
N THR A 1019 -24.18 12.54 -4.68
CA THR A 1019 -24.84 13.55 -3.85
C THR A 1019 -25.43 14.68 -4.69
N ASP A 1020 -24.75 15.09 -5.76
CA ASP A 1020 -25.21 16.17 -6.65
C ASP A 1020 -26.46 15.76 -7.43
N LEU A 1021 -26.48 14.53 -7.94
CA LEU A 1021 -27.66 13.97 -8.63
C LEU A 1021 -28.82 13.73 -7.66
N MET A 1022 -28.55 13.19 -6.48
CA MET A 1022 -29.58 12.88 -5.48
C MET A 1022 -30.26 14.13 -4.90
N THR A 1023 -29.50 15.22 -4.76
CA THR A 1023 -30.00 16.51 -4.28
C THR A 1023 -30.56 17.40 -5.40
N GLY A 1024 -30.37 17.02 -6.67
CA GLY A 1024 -30.83 17.79 -7.83
C GLY A 1024 -29.94 18.99 -8.20
N ARG A 1025 -28.70 19.05 -7.69
CA ARG A 1025 -27.69 20.07 -8.08
C ARG A 1025 -27.20 19.90 -9.52
N GLU A 1026 -27.35 18.70 -10.07
CA GLU A 1026 -27.03 18.36 -11.46
C GLU A 1026 -28.16 17.48 -12.02
N THR A 1027 -28.52 17.71 -13.29
CA THR A 1027 -29.61 17.01 -13.99
C THR A 1027 -29.16 16.23 -15.22
N LEU A 1028 -27.91 16.42 -15.64
CA LEU A 1028 -27.26 15.84 -16.83
C LEU A 1028 -27.85 16.31 -18.18
N ASP A 1029 -28.73 17.31 -18.17
CA ASP A 1029 -29.48 17.73 -19.36
C ASP A 1029 -28.58 18.37 -20.43
N ASP A 1030 -27.45 18.98 -20.04
CA ASP A 1030 -26.48 19.61 -20.94
C ASP A 1030 -25.23 18.75 -21.20
N ILE A 1031 -25.18 17.52 -20.67
CA ILE A 1031 -24.04 16.61 -20.81
C ILE A 1031 -24.24 15.71 -22.03
N ASN A 1032 -23.18 15.49 -22.82
CA ASN A 1032 -23.22 14.60 -23.99
C ASN A 1032 -22.67 13.21 -23.67
N MET A 1033 -21.73 13.10 -22.73
CA MET A 1033 -21.13 11.84 -22.33
C MET A 1033 -21.05 11.71 -20.81
N ILE A 1034 -21.49 10.59 -20.26
CA ILE A 1034 -21.23 10.26 -18.85
C ILE A 1034 -20.27 9.09 -18.74
N VAL A 1035 -19.41 9.13 -17.73
CA VAL A 1035 -18.53 8.00 -17.40
C VAL A 1035 -18.69 7.59 -15.95
N PHE A 1036 -19.06 6.34 -15.74
CA PHE A 1036 -19.02 5.67 -14.45
C PHE A 1036 -17.62 5.07 -14.27
N CYS A 1037 -16.86 5.61 -13.32
CA CYS A 1037 -15.45 5.26 -13.13
C CYS A 1037 -15.25 3.99 -12.28
N GLY A 1038 -14.03 3.45 -12.32
CA GLY A 1038 -13.64 2.32 -11.47
C GLY A 1038 -13.34 2.70 -10.02
N GLY A 1039 -13.37 1.71 -9.14
CA GLY A 1039 -13.09 1.85 -7.71
C GLY A 1039 -13.85 0.83 -6.88
N PHE A 1040 -14.12 1.15 -5.62
CA PHE A 1040 -14.77 0.28 -4.65
C PHE A 1040 -15.92 1.01 -3.98
N SER A 1041 -16.96 1.38 -4.75
CA SER A 1041 -18.11 2.08 -4.16
C SER A 1041 -18.73 1.26 -3.02
N ASN A 1042 -18.88 1.87 -1.85
CA ASN A 1042 -19.29 1.21 -0.61
C ASN A 1042 -18.44 -0.03 -0.23
N SER A 1043 -17.14 -0.05 -0.56
CA SER A 1043 -16.25 -1.21 -0.36
C SER A 1043 -16.71 -2.51 -1.05
N ASP A 1044 -17.57 -2.41 -2.07
CA ASP A 1044 -18.25 -3.55 -2.74
C ASP A 1044 -19.07 -4.44 -1.78
N VAL A 1045 -19.44 -3.91 -0.62
CA VAL A 1045 -20.29 -4.59 0.36
C VAL A 1045 -21.67 -4.85 -0.24
N LEU A 1046 -22.16 -6.09 -0.06
CA LEU A 1046 -23.41 -6.62 -0.64
C LEU A 1046 -23.35 -6.90 -2.17
N GLY A 1047 -22.16 -6.82 -2.75
CA GLY A 1047 -21.86 -7.05 -4.17
C GLY A 1047 -21.38 -5.76 -4.84
N SER A 1048 -20.40 -5.86 -5.74
CA SER A 1048 -19.79 -4.68 -6.33
C SER A 1048 -20.81 -3.76 -7.01
N ALA A 1049 -20.65 -2.44 -6.81
CA ALA A 1049 -21.52 -1.37 -7.29
C ALA A 1049 -23.00 -1.45 -6.85
N LYS A 1050 -23.40 -2.41 -6.00
CA LYS A 1050 -24.79 -2.54 -5.53
C LYS A 1050 -25.24 -1.34 -4.70
N GLY A 1051 -24.36 -0.85 -3.82
CA GLY A 1051 -24.56 0.37 -3.05
C GLY A 1051 -24.76 1.59 -3.94
N TRP A 1052 -23.93 1.73 -4.98
CA TRP A 1052 -24.04 2.82 -5.96
C TRP A 1052 -25.32 2.73 -6.79
N ALA A 1053 -25.67 1.54 -7.30
CA ALA A 1053 -26.91 1.29 -8.04
C ALA A 1053 -28.15 1.65 -7.22
N SER A 1054 -28.09 1.46 -5.89
CA SER A 1054 -29.18 1.80 -4.99
C SER A 1054 -29.50 3.30 -4.98
N GLY A 1055 -28.48 4.16 -5.15
CA GLY A 1055 -28.63 5.61 -5.25
C GLY A 1055 -29.45 6.01 -6.48
N PHE A 1056 -29.18 5.40 -7.64
CA PHE A 1056 -29.99 5.62 -8.84
C PHE A 1056 -31.38 5.00 -8.76
N ARG A 1057 -31.53 3.84 -8.13
CA ARG A 1057 -32.80 3.08 -8.13
C ARG A 1057 -33.83 3.65 -7.15
N TYR A 1058 -33.40 4.22 -6.02
CA TYR A 1058 -34.29 4.60 -4.92
C TYR A 1058 -34.28 6.09 -4.59
N ASN A 1059 -33.48 6.90 -5.28
CA ASN A 1059 -33.59 8.36 -5.24
C ASN A 1059 -34.18 8.89 -6.55
N GLU A 1060 -35.34 9.55 -6.46
CA GLU A 1060 -36.12 10.02 -7.60
C GLU A 1060 -35.37 11.02 -8.50
N ASN A 1061 -34.57 11.92 -7.93
CA ASN A 1061 -33.83 12.91 -8.70
C ASN A 1061 -32.73 12.26 -9.55
N ALA A 1062 -31.93 11.40 -8.91
CA ALA A 1062 -30.86 10.67 -9.60
C ALA A 1062 -31.43 9.72 -10.68
N GLN A 1063 -32.53 9.03 -10.38
CA GLN A 1063 -33.22 8.18 -11.34
C GLN A 1063 -33.65 8.97 -12.58
N LYS A 1064 -34.37 10.07 -12.40
CA LYS A 1064 -34.88 10.89 -13.50
C LYS A 1064 -33.77 11.52 -14.33
N ALA A 1065 -32.67 11.95 -13.69
CA ALA A 1065 -31.51 12.47 -14.40
C ALA A 1065 -30.90 11.40 -15.33
N LEU A 1066 -30.75 10.18 -14.85
CA LEU A 1066 -30.25 9.06 -15.64
C LEU A 1066 -31.21 8.68 -16.79
N GLU A 1067 -32.51 8.59 -16.51
CA GLU A 1067 -33.53 8.27 -17.51
C GLU A 1067 -33.56 9.31 -18.64
N ARG A 1068 -33.53 10.61 -18.32
CA ARG A 1068 -33.47 11.68 -19.32
C ARG A 1068 -32.20 11.60 -20.17
N PHE A 1069 -31.06 11.30 -19.55
CA PHE A 1069 -29.79 11.14 -20.28
C PHE A 1069 -29.83 9.98 -21.27
N TYR A 1070 -30.34 8.82 -20.87
CA TYR A 1070 -30.41 7.62 -21.74
C TYR A 1070 -31.51 7.71 -22.80
N ALA A 1071 -32.56 8.50 -22.58
CA ALA A 1071 -33.62 8.74 -23.57
C ALA A 1071 -33.14 9.60 -24.76
N ARG A 1072 -32.06 10.36 -24.59
CA ARG A 1072 -31.50 11.21 -25.64
C ARG A 1072 -30.74 10.39 -26.70
N PRO A 1073 -30.92 10.67 -28.01
CA PRO A 1073 -30.22 9.96 -29.08
C PRO A 1073 -28.80 10.49 -29.34
N ASP A 1074 -28.41 11.60 -28.73
CA ASP A 1074 -27.13 12.30 -28.89
C ASP A 1074 -26.17 12.08 -27.70
N THR A 1075 -26.42 11.06 -26.88
CA THR A 1075 -25.64 10.75 -25.68
C THR A 1075 -24.85 9.45 -25.78
N LEU A 1076 -23.68 9.42 -25.12
CA LEU A 1076 -22.83 8.24 -24.95
C LEU A 1076 -22.61 7.95 -23.47
N SER A 1077 -22.40 6.68 -23.10
CA SER A 1077 -21.93 6.35 -21.75
C SER A 1077 -20.85 5.28 -21.74
N LEU A 1078 -19.95 5.40 -20.76
CA LEU A 1078 -18.86 4.46 -20.51
C LEU A 1078 -18.89 4.01 -19.05
N GLY A 1079 -18.80 2.70 -18.83
CA GLY A 1079 -18.61 2.11 -17.50
C GLY A 1079 -17.32 1.32 -17.47
N ILE A 1080 -16.38 1.71 -16.62
CA ILE A 1080 -15.11 1.01 -16.42
C ILE A 1080 -15.09 0.33 -15.06
N CYS A 1081 -14.74 -0.96 -15.02
CA CYS A 1081 -14.59 -1.74 -13.78
C CYS A 1081 -15.83 -1.62 -12.87
N ASN A 1082 -15.78 -0.84 -11.78
CA ASN A 1082 -16.94 -0.55 -10.92
C ASN A 1082 -18.10 0.14 -11.64
N GLY A 1083 -17.80 1.00 -12.61
CA GLY A 1083 -18.80 1.56 -13.50
C GLY A 1083 -19.39 0.55 -14.49
N CYS A 1084 -18.60 -0.45 -14.92
CA CYS A 1084 -19.12 -1.57 -15.72
C CYS A 1084 -20.12 -2.39 -14.88
N GLN A 1085 -19.73 -2.72 -13.64
CA GLN A 1085 -20.60 -3.41 -12.68
C GLN A 1085 -21.90 -2.64 -12.44
N LEU A 1086 -21.82 -1.32 -12.26
CA LEU A 1086 -22.99 -0.45 -12.13
C LEU A 1086 -23.90 -0.52 -13.36
N MET A 1087 -23.35 -0.36 -14.57
CA MET A 1087 -24.16 -0.40 -15.81
C MET A 1087 -24.84 -1.76 -16.01
N MET A 1088 -24.17 -2.85 -15.67
CA MET A 1088 -24.76 -4.19 -15.70
C MET A 1088 -25.85 -4.33 -14.63
N GLU A 1089 -25.63 -3.80 -13.42
CA GLU A 1089 -26.61 -3.86 -12.33
C GLU A 1089 -27.86 -3.02 -12.59
N LEU A 1090 -27.72 -1.88 -13.26
CA LEU A 1090 -28.83 -1.03 -13.72
C LEU A 1090 -29.45 -1.50 -15.05
N ASN A 1091 -28.92 -2.56 -15.66
CA ASN A 1091 -29.35 -3.11 -16.95
C ASN A 1091 -29.31 -2.10 -18.12
N LEU A 1092 -28.27 -1.25 -18.15
CA LEU A 1092 -28.15 -0.14 -19.10
C LEU A 1092 -27.54 -0.54 -20.46
N VAL A 1093 -27.03 -1.77 -20.59
CA VAL A 1093 -26.36 -2.25 -21.81
C VAL A 1093 -27.28 -3.15 -22.64
N CYS A 1094 -27.96 -4.09 -22.00
CA CYS A 1094 -28.83 -5.06 -22.66
C CYS A 1094 -30.28 -5.03 -22.11
N PRO A 1095 -30.96 -3.87 -22.12
CA PRO A 1095 -32.28 -3.72 -21.49
C PRO A 1095 -33.36 -4.65 -22.07
N GLU A 1096 -33.25 -5.00 -23.34
CA GLU A 1096 -34.22 -5.82 -24.08
C GLU A 1096 -34.10 -7.34 -23.80
N HIS A 1097 -33.07 -7.79 -23.07
CA HIS A 1097 -32.86 -9.22 -22.84
C HIS A 1097 -33.84 -9.75 -21.78
N ALA A 1098 -34.44 -10.92 -22.06
CA ALA A 1098 -35.38 -11.56 -21.14
C ALA A 1098 -34.75 -11.92 -19.78
N ARG A 1099 -33.47 -12.34 -19.77
CA ARG A 1099 -32.69 -12.57 -18.56
C ARG A 1099 -31.56 -11.55 -18.45
N LYS A 1100 -31.56 -10.82 -17.35
CA LYS A 1100 -30.53 -9.82 -17.01
C LYS A 1100 -29.15 -10.49 -16.90
N ALA A 1101 -28.16 -9.91 -17.58
CA ALA A 1101 -26.76 -10.23 -17.39
C ALA A 1101 -26.22 -9.63 -16.08
N THR A 1102 -25.32 -10.36 -15.41
CA THR A 1102 -24.79 -9.94 -14.10
C THR A 1102 -23.26 -10.03 -14.07
N MET A 1103 -22.68 -9.40 -13.05
CA MET A 1103 -21.26 -9.55 -12.72
C MET A 1103 -21.13 -10.48 -11.51
N GLU A 1104 -20.13 -11.35 -11.53
CA GLU A 1104 -19.83 -12.31 -10.47
C GLU A 1104 -18.37 -12.18 -10.01
N HIS A 1105 -18.05 -12.77 -8.86
CA HIS A 1105 -16.67 -12.96 -8.42
C HIS A 1105 -15.82 -13.64 -9.50
N ASN A 1106 -14.57 -13.21 -9.60
CA ASN A 1106 -13.55 -13.91 -10.37
C ASN A 1106 -13.50 -15.39 -9.94
N VAL A 1107 -13.18 -16.30 -10.86
CA VAL A 1107 -13.02 -17.73 -10.55
C VAL A 1107 -11.91 -18.03 -9.53
N SER A 1108 -10.99 -17.10 -9.31
CA SER A 1108 -9.94 -17.20 -8.28
C SER A 1108 -10.43 -16.82 -6.88
N HIS A 1109 -11.61 -16.22 -6.73
CA HIS A 1109 -12.12 -15.64 -5.49
C HIS A 1109 -11.17 -14.61 -4.83
N LYS A 1110 -10.23 -14.09 -5.63
CA LYS A 1110 -9.21 -13.12 -5.24
C LYS A 1110 -9.29 -11.91 -6.17
N PHE A 1111 -8.91 -10.74 -5.66
CA PHE A 1111 -8.65 -9.58 -6.50
C PHE A 1111 -7.53 -9.91 -7.50
N GLU A 1112 -7.70 -9.54 -8.76
CA GLU A 1112 -6.70 -9.73 -9.81
C GLU A 1112 -6.28 -8.38 -10.37
N SER A 1113 -4.98 -8.11 -10.35
CA SER A 1113 -4.38 -6.93 -10.94
C SER A 1113 -3.18 -7.28 -11.80
N GLN A 1114 -3.29 -7.04 -13.10
CA GLN A 1114 -2.35 -7.48 -14.12
C GLN A 1114 -2.35 -6.51 -15.31
N PHE A 1115 -1.22 -6.40 -16.00
CA PHE A 1115 -1.19 -5.86 -17.35
C PHE A 1115 -1.23 -7.05 -18.32
N LEU A 1116 -2.18 -7.09 -19.24
CA LEU A 1116 -2.39 -8.26 -20.10
C LEU A 1116 -2.84 -7.87 -21.51
N GLY A 1117 -2.87 -8.84 -22.43
CA GLY A 1117 -3.31 -8.62 -23.79
C GLY A 1117 -4.83 -8.61 -23.96
N LEU A 1118 -5.37 -7.58 -24.62
CA LEU A 1118 -6.77 -7.46 -25.02
C LEU A 1118 -6.90 -7.47 -26.55
N THR A 1119 -7.88 -8.20 -27.07
CA THR A 1119 -8.24 -8.24 -28.49
C THR A 1119 -9.56 -7.49 -28.69
N ILE A 1120 -9.60 -6.57 -29.65
CA ILE A 1120 -10.82 -5.87 -30.07
C ILE A 1120 -11.38 -6.58 -31.30
N PRO A 1121 -12.48 -7.35 -31.20
CA PRO A 1121 -13.12 -7.97 -32.35
C PRO A 1121 -13.78 -6.93 -33.27
N GLN A 1122 -14.27 -7.38 -34.43
CA GLN A 1122 -15.18 -6.57 -35.23
C GLN A 1122 -16.42 -6.22 -34.40
N ASN A 1123 -16.80 -4.95 -34.40
CA ASN A 1123 -17.85 -4.41 -33.56
C ASN A 1123 -18.43 -3.12 -34.13
N ASN A 1124 -19.63 -2.74 -33.67
CA ASN A 1124 -20.32 -1.51 -34.06
C ASN A 1124 -20.27 -0.45 -32.94
N SER A 1125 -19.33 -0.54 -31.99
CA SER A 1125 -19.20 0.47 -30.92
C SER A 1125 -18.73 1.79 -31.51
N VAL A 1126 -19.34 2.88 -31.08
CA VAL A 1126 -18.86 4.23 -31.38
C VAL A 1126 -17.41 4.40 -30.92
N MET A 1127 -17.09 3.95 -29.72
CA MET A 1127 -15.76 4.14 -29.13
C MET A 1127 -14.72 3.18 -29.73
N LEU A 1128 -15.02 1.88 -29.83
CA LEU A 1128 -14.02 0.85 -30.15
C LEU A 1128 -14.02 0.40 -31.62
N GLY A 1129 -14.92 0.92 -32.47
CA GLY A 1129 -15.03 0.50 -33.87
C GLY A 1129 -13.73 0.68 -34.67
N SER A 1130 -13.05 1.83 -34.54
CA SER A 1130 -11.78 2.08 -35.24
C SER A 1130 -10.62 1.22 -34.77
N LEU A 1131 -10.76 0.55 -33.62
CA LEU A 1131 -9.75 -0.33 -33.03
C LEU A 1131 -9.98 -1.81 -33.39
N ALA A 1132 -11.02 -2.14 -34.16
CA ALA A 1132 -11.33 -3.50 -34.56
C ALA A 1132 -10.14 -4.22 -35.22
N GLY A 1133 -9.87 -5.45 -34.79
CA GLY A 1133 -8.74 -6.27 -35.21
C GLY A 1133 -7.45 -6.04 -34.43
N SER A 1134 -7.40 -5.04 -33.54
CA SER A 1134 -6.21 -4.74 -32.73
C SER A 1134 -5.99 -5.75 -31.60
N LYS A 1135 -4.71 -5.91 -31.23
CA LYS A 1135 -4.29 -6.56 -29.98
C LYS A 1135 -3.40 -5.59 -29.21
N LEU A 1136 -3.80 -5.23 -28.00
CA LEU A 1136 -3.16 -4.17 -27.23
C LEU A 1136 -2.96 -4.62 -25.78
N GLY A 1137 -1.97 -4.09 -25.08
CA GLY A 1137 -1.84 -4.25 -23.63
C GLY A 1137 -2.83 -3.36 -22.88
N ILE A 1138 -3.39 -3.85 -21.78
CA ILE A 1138 -4.32 -3.09 -20.92
C ILE A 1138 -4.21 -3.54 -19.46
N TRP A 1139 -4.55 -2.64 -18.54
CA TRP A 1139 -4.64 -2.94 -17.11
C TRP A 1139 -5.99 -3.58 -16.75
N VAL A 1140 -5.94 -4.57 -15.85
CA VAL A 1140 -7.09 -5.10 -15.13
C VAL A 1140 -6.83 -4.95 -13.63
N ALA A 1141 -7.89 -4.67 -12.86
CA ALA A 1141 -7.82 -4.50 -11.40
C ALA A 1141 -9.23 -4.71 -10.80
N HIS A 1142 -9.63 -5.95 -10.55
CA HIS A 1142 -10.98 -6.26 -10.02
C HIS A 1142 -11.06 -7.62 -9.29
N GLY A 1143 -11.95 -7.73 -8.31
CA GLY A 1143 -12.33 -9.01 -7.66
C GLY A 1143 -13.64 -9.62 -8.19
N GLU A 1144 -14.48 -8.82 -8.84
CA GLU A 1144 -15.82 -9.18 -9.30
C GLU A 1144 -16.03 -8.82 -10.78
N GLY A 1145 -15.11 -9.26 -11.64
CA GLY A 1145 -15.12 -8.90 -13.06
C GLY A 1145 -15.73 -9.94 -13.99
N ARG A 1146 -16.31 -11.02 -13.48
CA ARG A 1146 -16.77 -12.13 -14.32
C ARG A 1146 -18.14 -11.83 -14.91
N PHE A 1147 -18.23 -11.75 -16.23
CA PHE A 1147 -19.51 -11.64 -16.94
C PHE A 1147 -20.29 -12.95 -16.87
N ASN A 1148 -21.47 -12.92 -16.26
CA ASN A 1148 -22.47 -13.97 -16.34
C ASN A 1148 -23.55 -13.59 -17.36
N LEU A 1149 -23.54 -14.28 -18.50
CA LEU A 1149 -24.35 -13.98 -19.68
C LEU A 1149 -25.35 -15.12 -19.93
N PRO A 1150 -26.59 -15.04 -19.39
CA PRO A 1150 -27.55 -16.15 -19.42
C PRO A 1150 -28.07 -16.47 -20.83
N GLU A 1151 -28.25 -15.46 -21.67
CA GLU A 1151 -28.61 -15.64 -23.09
C GLU A 1151 -27.49 -16.24 -23.95
N SER A 1152 -27.79 -16.55 -25.22
CA SER A 1152 -26.80 -17.00 -26.20
C SER A 1152 -25.72 -15.94 -26.41
N MET A 1153 -24.46 -16.34 -26.61
CA MET A 1153 -23.36 -15.40 -26.85
C MET A 1153 -23.60 -14.49 -28.06
N ASP A 1154 -24.30 -14.98 -29.10
CA ASP A 1154 -24.59 -14.23 -30.32
C ASP A 1154 -25.62 -13.10 -30.11
N SER A 1155 -26.32 -13.10 -28.97
CA SER A 1155 -27.23 -12.00 -28.60
C SER A 1155 -26.50 -10.82 -27.96
N TYR A 1156 -25.20 -10.95 -27.64
CA TYR A 1156 -24.43 -9.90 -26.99
C TYR A 1156 -23.44 -9.26 -27.97
N ASN A 1157 -23.40 -7.92 -28.00
CA ASN A 1157 -22.39 -7.19 -28.76
C ASN A 1157 -21.07 -7.15 -27.97
N VAL A 1158 -20.26 -8.20 -28.11
CA VAL A 1158 -18.94 -8.29 -27.47
C VAL A 1158 -17.93 -7.42 -28.21
N VAL A 1159 -17.35 -6.45 -27.51
CA VAL A 1159 -16.43 -5.45 -28.11
C VAL A 1159 -15.00 -5.52 -27.59
N ALA A 1160 -14.76 -6.30 -26.53
CA ALA A 1160 -13.44 -6.57 -26.01
C ALA A 1160 -13.36 -8.01 -25.49
N ARG A 1161 -12.24 -8.69 -25.81
CA ARG A 1161 -11.93 -10.02 -25.29
C ARG A 1161 -10.53 -10.07 -24.74
N TYR A 1162 -10.34 -10.73 -23.59
CA TYR A 1162 -9.00 -11.14 -23.18
C TYR A 1162 -8.38 -12.01 -24.27
N SER A 1163 -7.10 -11.78 -24.56
CA SER A 1163 -6.44 -12.42 -25.72
C SER A 1163 -6.25 -13.92 -25.53
N TYR A 1164 -6.30 -14.39 -24.28
CA TYR A 1164 -6.23 -15.79 -23.91
C TYR A 1164 -7.52 -16.19 -23.19
N ALA A 1165 -7.99 -17.42 -23.40
CA ALA A 1165 -9.22 -17.91 -22.79
C ALA A 1165 -9.00 -18.47 -21.37
N SER A 1166 -7.79 -18.95 -21.06
CA SER A 1166 -7.45 -19.54 -19.77
C SER A 1166 -6.83 -18.53 -18.81
N TYR A 1167 -7.04 -18.76 -17.52
CA TYR A 1167 -6.38 -18.05 -16.43
C TYR A 1167 -4.84 -18.21 -16.53
N PRO A 1168 -4.04 -17.16 -16.23
CA PRO A 1168 -4.43 -15.84 -15.72
C PRO A 1168 -4.76 -14.82 -16.81
N GLY A 1169 -4.43 -15.09 -18.09
CA GLY A 1169 -4.73 -14.20 -19.21
C GLY A 1169 -6.21 -13.87 -19.39
N ASN A 1170 -7.12 -14.77 -18.98
CA ASN A 1170 -8.51 -14.46 -18.64
C ASN A 1170 -8.65 -14.42 -17.11
N PRO A 1171 -8.49 -13.24 -16.47
CA PRO A 1171 -8.28 -13.15 -15.02
C PRO A 1171 -9.54 -13.48 -14.21
N ASN A 1172 -10.73 -13.26 -14.77
CA ASN A 1172 -11.99 -13.49 -14.08
C ASN A 1172 -12.70 -14.79 -14.50
N GLY A 1173 -12.27 -15.44 -15.58
CA GLY A 1173 -12.90 -16.67 -16.09
C GLY A 1173 -14.20 -16.45 -16.86
N SER A 1174 -14.42 -15.26 -17.42
CA SER A 1174 -15.61 -14.97 -18.25
C SER A 1174 -15.70 -15.91 -19.46
N ARG A 1175 -16.92 -16.38 -19.77
CA ARG A 1175 -17.19 -17.25 -20.93
C ARG A 1175 -16.80 -16.53 -22.22
N GLY A 1176 -16.06 -17.21 -23.09
CA GLY A 1176 -15.56 -16.61 -24.34
C GLY A 1176 -14.52 -15.50 -24.13
N ALA A 1177 -13.92 -15.42 -22.94
CA ALA A 1177 -12.94 -14.38 -22.60
C ALA A 1177 -13.51 -12.95 -22.72
N VAL A 1178 -14.82 -12.76 -22.53
CA VAL A 1178 -15.46 -11.44 -22.61
C VAL A 1178 -14.84 -10.50 -21.57
N ALA A 1179 -14.49 -9.29 -22.01
CA ALA A 1179 -13.97 -8.22 -21.17
C ALA A 1179 -14.79 -6.92 -21.29
N GLY A 1180 -15.66 -6.81 -22.29
CA GLY A 1180 -16.56 -5.67 -22.45
C GLY A 1180 -17.67 -5.90 -23.47
N LEU A 1181 -18.79 -5.22 -23.25
CA LEU A 1181 -20.03 -5.26 -24.01
C LEU A 1181 -20.46 -3.84 -24.41
N VAL A 1182 -21.23 -3.73 -25.49
CA VAL A 1182 -21.87 -2.47 -25.89
C VAL A 1182 -23.37 -2.66 -26.12
N SER A 1183 -24.16 -1.60 -25.95
CA SER A 1183 -25.58 -1.58 -26.31
C SER A 1183 -25.81 -1.87 -27.80
N ASN A 1184 -27.04 -2.28 -28.16
CA ASN A 1184 -27.41 -2.62 -29.54
C ASN A 1184 -27.19 -1.50 -30.55
N ASP A 1185 -27.30 -0.24 -30.11
CA ASP A 1185 -27.05 0.95 -30.92
C ASP A 1185 -25.58 1.42 -30.89
N GLY A 1186 -24.69 0.71 -30.18
CA GLY A 1186 -23.26 0.98 -30.12
C GLY A 1186 -22.83 2.14 -29.19
N ARG A 1187 -23.77 2.78 -28.46
CA ARG A 1187 -23.54 4.03 -27.70
C ARG A 1187 -23.10 3.85 -26.25
N HIS A 1188 -23.49 2.76 -25.60
CA HIS A 1188 -23.29 2.55 -24.17
C HIS A 1188 -22.33 1.37 -23.94
N LEU A 1189 -21.09 1.69 -23.58
CA LEU A 1189 -19.98 0.73 -23.44
C LEU A 1189 -19.74 0.39 -21.97
N ALA A 1190 -19.75 -0.90 -21.63
CA ALA A 1190 -19.35 -1.39 -20.31
C ALA A 1190 -18.17 -2.35 -20.46
N MET A 1191 -17.06 -2.08 -19.77
CA MET A 1191 -15.87 -2.93 -19.81
C MET A 1191 -15.13 -2.99 -18.47
N MET A 1192 -14.55 -4.16 -18.17
CA MET A 1192 -13.79 -4.36 -16.93
C MET A 1192 -12.36 -3.79 -16.96
N PRO A 1193 -11.59 -3.91 -18.05
CA PRO A 1193 -10.24 -3.35 -18.14
C PRO A 1193 -10.22 -1.81 -18.16
N HIS A 1194 -9.11 -1.23 -17.69
CA HIS A 1194 -8.92 0.21 -17.56
C HIS A 1194 -8.10 0.79 -18.71
N LEU A 1195 -8.76 1.35 -19.74
CA LEU A 1195 -8.06 1.98 -20.87
C LEU A 1195 -7.49 3.36 -20.52
N GLU A 1196 -8.11 4.06 -19.57
CA GLU A 1196 -7.71 5.38 -19.07
C GLU A 1196 -6.38 5.33 -18.30
N ARG A 1197 -5.98 4.14 -17.84
CA ARG A 1197 -4.70 3.87 -17.18
C ARG A 1197 -3.61 3.42 -18.15
N ALA A 1198 -3.88 3.44 -19.47
CA ALA A 1198 -2.97 2.98 -20.51
C ALA A 1198 -2.95 3.93 -21.73
N ILE A 1199 -3.25 5.21 -21.53
CA ILE A 1199 -3.25 6.23 -22.60
C ILE A 1199 -1.84 6.53 -23.09
N PHE A 1200 -0.83 6.47 -22.22
CA PHE A 1200 0.54 6.78 -22.57
C PHE A 1200 1.43 5.52 -22.48
N PRO A 1201 2.44 5.38 -23.35
CA PRO A 1201 3.36 4.24 -23.31
C PRO A 1201 4.04 4.03 -21.94
N TRP A 1202 4.34 5.11 -21.22
CA TRP A 1202 4.97 5.04 -19.90
C TRP A 1202 4.02 4.52 -18.80
N GLN A 1203 2.70 4.52 -19.02
CA GLN A 1203 1.73 3.92 -18.10
C GLN A 1203 1.61 2.40 -18.29
N CYS A 1204 2.09 1.86 -19.41
CA CYS A 1204 1.93 0.45 -19.74
C CYS A 1204 2.95 -0.42 -19.00
N GLY A 1205 2.50 -1.55 -18.43
CA GLY A 1205 3.41 -2.54 -17.83
C GLY A 1205 4.38 -3.17 -18.84
N PHE A 1206 4.03 -3.17 -20.13
CA PHE A 1206 4.91 -3.53 -21.25
C PHE A 1206 4.47 -2.81 -22.52
N TYR A 1207 5.41 -2.17 -23.21
CA TYR A 1207 5.18 -1.54 -24.51
C TYR A 1207 6.31 -1.91 -25.48
N PRO A 1208 6.03 -2.26 -26.75
CA PRO A 1208 7.05 -2.76 -27.67
C PRO A 1208 8.14 -1.73 -27.99
N ASP A 1209 9.40 -2.19 -28.03
CA ASP A 1209 10.57 -1.36 -28.36
C ASP A 1209 10.46 -0.64 -29.70
N THR A 1210 9.83 -1.27 -30.69
CA THR A 1210 9.61 -0.70 -32.03
C THR A 1210 8.68 0.52 -32.00
N HIS A 1211 8.00 0.74 -30.88
CA HIS A 1211 7.06 1.84 -30.64
C HIS A 1211 7.54 2.76 -29.50
N ALA A 1212 8.79 2.65 -29.05
CA ALA A 1212 9.31 3.45 -27.93
C ALA A 1212 9.27 4.98 -28.12
N SER A 1213 9.04 5.47 -29.35
CA SER A 1213 8.90 6.90 -29.68
C SER A 1213 7.46 7.42 -29.71
N ASP A 1214 6.47 6.56 -29.44
CA ASP A 1214 5.07 6.96 -29.42
C ASP A 1214 4.82 7.95 -28.26
N GLU A 1215 3.97 8.94 -28.50
CA GLU A 1215 3.54 9.92 -27.51
C GLU A 1215 2.29 9.45 -26.76
N VAL A 1216 1.47 8.62 -27.41
CA VAL A 1216 0.19 8.11 -26.94
C VAL A 1216 -0.02 6.69 -27.45
N THR A 1217 -0.82 5.88 -26.78
CA THR A 1217 -1.21 4.53 -27.23
C THR A 1217 -2.49 4.60 -28.08
N PRO A 1218 -2.89 3.50 -28.75
CA PRO A 1218 -4.16 3.47 -29.49
C PRO A 1218 -5.41 3.67 -28.62
N TRP A 1219 -5.34 3.49 -27.30
CA TRP A 1219 -6.50 3.60 -26.42
C TRP A 1219 -7.12 5.01 -26.44
N ILE A 1220 -6.35 6.05 -26.74
CA ILE A 1220 -6.87 7.42 -26.89
C ILE A 1220 -7.94 7.53 -27.98
N ASP A 1221 -7.87 6.69 -29.01
CA ASP A 1221 -8.80 6.75 -30.14
C ASP A 1221 -10.24 6.43 -29.70
N ALA A 1222 -10.43 5.67 -28.61
CA ALA A 1222 -11.75 5.42 -28.04
C ALA A 1222 -12.45 6.72 -27.62
N PHE A 1223 -11.72 7.63 -26.98
CA PHE A 1223 -12.23 8.91 -26.52
C PHE A 1223 -12.35 9.92 -27.67
N VAL A 1224 -11.40 9.91 -28.62
CA VAL A 1224 -11.47 10.74 -29.83
C VAL A 1224 -12.70 10.37 -30.67
N ASN A 1225 -12.99 9.08 -30.83
CA ASN A 1225 -14.17 8.62 -31.55
C ASN A 1225 -15.46 9.06 -30.86
N ALA A 1226 -15.52 8.97 -29.53
CA ALA A 1226 -16.66 9.47 -28.76
C ALA A 1226 -16.92 10.96 -29.01
N ARG A 1227 -15.87 11.79 -28.95
CA ARG A 1227 -15.98 13.23 -29.22
C ARG A 1227 -16.50 13.50 -30.64
N LYS A 1228 -15.88 12.88 -31.65
CA LYS A 1228 -16.26 13.08 -33.06
C LYS A 1228 -17.71 12.69 -33.34
N TRP A 1229 -18.16 11.58 -32.77
CA TRP A 1229 -19.55 11.15 -32.91
C TRP A 1229 -20.51 12.17 -32.30
N ILE A 1230 -20.21 12.71 -31.11
CA ILE A 1230 -21.03 13.75 -30.49
C ILE A 1230 -21.06 15.00 -31.36
N GLU A 1231 -19.91 15.47 -31.85
CA GLU A 1231 -19.82 16.61 -32.77
C GLU A 1231 -20.64 16.42 -34.05
N GLU A 1232 -20.79 15.19 -34.55
CA GLU A 1232 -21.63 14.88 -35.70
C GLU A 1232 -23.13 14.90 -35.35
N LYS A 1233 -23.49 14.59 -34.10
CA LYS A 1233 -24.89 14.54 -33.63
C LYS A 1233 -25.42 15.86 -33.09
N THR A 1234 -24.55 16.77 -32.67
CA THR A 1234 -24.90 18.08 -32.11
C THR A 1234 -24.77 19.24 -33.09
N LYS A 1235 -24.39 18.95 -34.35
CA LYS A 1235 -24.31 19.92 -35.45
C LYS A 1235 -25.66 20.37 -35.98
#